data_AF-A0A358Y7K7-F1
#
_entry.id   AF-A0A358Y7K7-F1
#
_cell.length_a   1.000
_cell.length_b   1.000
_cell.length_c   1.000
_cell.angle_alpha   90.00
_cell.angle_beta   90.00
_cell.angle_gamma   90.00
#
_symmetry.space_group_name_H-M   'P 1'
#
loop_
_entity.id
_entity.type
_entity.pdbx_description
1 polymer ?
#
loop_
_entity_poly.entity_id
_entity_poly.type
_entity_poly.pdbx_seq_one_letter_code
_entity_poly.pdbx_strand_id
1 'polypeptide(L)'
;SYQANNPISSPNSLTLFCLPKYNSIPIIQSFSSLGYAFYESANLDDNSVLSCAAGSLGVNHSPDSSLFISDSSAIYKLRLVKINYSTEYSVFKNIEETGLTAYYIWEEDENGNIQYDPNNPLLHIKRGKKENYGVKYLDPGNWFFKPFTIVMDTKICPAHITVIVVTIVGLFFFFRILKRISKDRKWSVKISIWLIRVSSLVFSIFVIGLSFYLINLYYTKNYVIETEIQEFDESVRSTNILAKVQDKLLFENDTTSVLGSQIFRKKKDEWFLQRNMPVLIFQLNHQNELKFKEGSIALTYRNDTLIRDVQNHYIKIERINDDDEVIAERLFNYQGKEIFSTEISVEKPGKKIVLFVNGYRSPFLSSDEFSRSVMLTRILENKTEIPRTNDKINSFDIYEYWNPWDRFDERFIAKLQPHEVYYADGHHPIRTSNYGLTNIPSYISLINNLGDLSYFYFAASNYPSVCSDLNKHSCKYVTLPNIGVKNTWELLPSYINYSGFNERRTSGAIGGKNLAQLMNRDNTGIEPKDTLFIICHSMGFAYAQGIIESLRGKINFGGYYILSPENPSAGRVNPLEWDEVWQYGSNENIAECLQDGIAPQSGIKGLEQNRVFFPKSIYPKLGYTGSHFIGNFTWIFDLDNKQDGYIKPH
;
A
#
# COMPACT_ATOMS: atom_id res chain seq x y z
N SER A 1 -1.66 19.04 -16.30
CA SER A 1 -1.55 20.33 -15.58
C SER A 1 -1.02 20.04 -14.18
N TYR A 2 0.24 20.36 -13.91
CA TYR A 2 0.78 20.27 -12.55
C TYR A 2 0.23 21.44 -11.73
N GLN A 3 -0.81 21.23 -10.94
CA GLN A 3 -1.14 22.16 -9.85
C GLN A 3 -0.19 21.84 -8.71
N ALA A 4 0.86 22.65 -8.59
CA ALA A 4 1.73 22.65 -7.42
C ALA A 4 0.88 23.08 -6.21
N ASN A 5 0.91 22.27 -5.16
CA ASN A 5 0.41 22.66 -3.85
C ASN A 5 1.07 24.00 -3.47
N ASN A 6 0.26 25.04 -3.24
CA ASN A 6 0.76 26.29 -2.67
C ASN A 6 1.34 25.97 -1.28
N PRO A 7 2.65 26.15 -1.04
CA PRO A 7 3.19 26.04 0.30
C PRO A 7 2.66 27.19 1.15
N ILE A 8 2.30 26.87 2.39
CA ILE A 8 1.87 27.84 3.40
C ILE A 8 2.95 28.93 3.51
N SER A 9 2.58 30.14 3.11
CA SER A 9 3.45 31.31 3.04
C SER A 9 3.97 31.68 4.43
N SER A 10 5.28 31.57 4.65
CA SER A 10 5.95 32.37 5.68
C SER A 10 6.35 33.70 5.03
N PRO A 11 6.00 34.87 5.61
CA PRO A 11 6.12 36.17 4.92
C PRO A 11 7.55 36.65 4.66
N ASN A 12 8.59 35.90 5.08
CA ASN A 12 9.99 36.30 4.99
C ASN A 12 10.92 35.26 4.32
N SER A 13 10.38 34.29 3.57
CA SER A 13 11.18 33.25 2.91
C SER A 13 11.18 33.39 1.38
N LEU A 14 12.36 33.58 0.78
CA LEU A 14 12.57 33.43 -0.66
C LEU A 14 12.71 31.94 -0.99
N THR A 15 11.86 31.42 -1.87
CA THR A 15 11.92 29.99 -2.27
C THR A 15 12.44 29.85 -3.69
N LEU A 16 13.52 29.09 -3.86
CA LEU A 16 14.11 28.78 -5.16
C LEU A 16 13.78 27.32 -5.52
N PHE A 17 13.15 27.11 -6.67
CA PHE A 17 12.80 25.80 -7.20
C PHE A 17 13.81 25.43 -8.29
N CYS A 18 14.35 24.22 -8.26
CA CYS A 18 15.14 23.65 -9.36
C CYS A 18 14.32 22.52 -10.01
N LEU A 19 13.99 22.67 -11.29
CA LEU A 19 13.15 21.76 -12.06
C LEU A 19 14.00 20.89 -13.00
N PRO A 20 13.77 19.57 -13.05
CA PRO A 20 14.41 18.70 -14.01
C PRO A 20 13.93 19.00 -15.44
N LYS A 21 14.85 18.95 -16.42
CA LYS A 21 14.62 19.37 -17.80
C LYS A 21 13.66 18.42 -18.53
N TYR A 22 12.44 18.88 -18.82
CA TYR A 22 11.56 18.29 -19.84
C TYR A 22 11.29 19.35 -20.92
N ASN A 23 11.94 19.17 -22.07
CA ASN A 23 11.85 19.96 -23.30
C ASN A 23 12.70 21.24 -23.38
N SER A 24 13.16 21.51 -24.61
CA SER A 24 14.25 22.39 -25.01
C SER A 24 13.87 23.88 -25.14
N ILE A 25 12.97 24.39 -24.29
CA ILE A 25 12.61 25.81 -24.29
C ILE A 25 12.90 26.40 -22.89
N PRO A 26 13.78 27.43 -22.77
CA PRO A 26 14.02 28.09 -21.50
C PRO A 26 12.86 29.04 -21.22
N ILE A 27 12.00 28.69 -20.26
CA ILE A 27 10.98 29.60 -19.73
C ILE A 27 11.28 29.79 -18.25
N ILE A 28 11.86 30.92 -17.88
CA ILE A 28 11.90 31.36 -16.47
C ILE A 28 10.54 31.96 -16.17
N GLN A 29 9.80 31.39 -15.22
CA GLN A 29 8.48 31.89 -14.81
C GLN A 29 8.55 32.31 -13.34
N SER A 30 8.26 33.59 -13.06
CA SER A 30 8.16 34.10 -11.69
C SER A 30 6.89 33.55 -11.04
N PHE A 31 7.03 32.88 -9.89
CA PHE A 31 5.89 32.44 -9.10
C PHE A 31 5.71 33.41 -7.94
N SER A 32 4.94 34.47 -8.17
CA SER A 32 4.73 35.58 -7.22
C SER A 32 6.03 36.31 -6.82
N SER A 33 5.92 37.42 -6.11
CA SER A 33 7.04 38.33 -5.77
C SER A 33 8.13 37.74 -4.86
N LEU A 34 8.02 36.48 -4.44
CA LEU A 34 8.89 35.84 -3.44
C LEU A 34 9.36 34.41 -3.84
N GLY A 35 9.19 33.98 -5.10
CA GLY A 35 9.61 32.65 -5.55
C GLY A 35 10.13 32.60 -6.99
N TYR A 36 11.26 31.90 -7.20
CA TYR A 36 11.88 31.69 -8.53
C TYR A 36 12.04 30.20 -8.84
N ALA A 37 11.80 29.80 -10.08
CA ALA A 37 12.10 28.45 -10.56
C ALA A 37 13.17 28.48 -11.68
N PHE A 38 14.17 27.63 -11.57
CA PHE A 38 15.24 27.43 -12.56
C PHE A 38 15.20 26.00 -13.11
N TYR A 39 15.62 25.81 -14.35
CA TYR A 39 15.78 24.48 -14.96
C TYR A 39 17.23 24.05 -14.91
N GLU A 40 17.48 22.77 -14.64
CA GLU A 40 18.81 22.16 -14.71
C GLU A 40 19.34 22.22 -16.17
N SER A 41 20.17 23.23 -16.43
CA SER A 41 20.96 23.37 -17.65
C SER A 41 22.39 22.97 -17.32
N ALA A 42 22.99 22.13 -18.17
CA ALA A 42 24.39 21.70 -18.03
C ALA A 42 25.42 22.85 -18.12
N ASN A 43 24.98 24.09 -18.38
CA ASN A 43 25.79 25.30 -18.34
C ASN A 43 24.99 26.41 -17.66
N LEU A 44 24.91 26.38 -16.33
CA LEU A 44 24.52 27.55 -15.53
C LEU A 44 25.81 28.16 -14.99
N ASP A 45 26.22 29.29 -15.56
CA ASP A 45 27.21 30.17 -14.95
C ASP A 45 26.56 30.77 -13.69
N ASP A 46 27.17 30.58 -12.52
CA ASP A 46 26.67 31.07 -11.21
C ASP A 46 26.29 32.55 -11.26
N ASN A 47 26.98 33.34 -12.09
CA ASN A 47 26.71 34.76 -12.30
C ASN A 47 25.31 35.03 -12.90
N SER A 48 24.79 34.12 -13.74
CA SER A 48 23.49 34.29 -14.40
C SER A 48 22.31 34.08 -13.44
N VAL A 49 22.44 33.13 -12.52
CA VAL A 49 21.45 32.85 -11.46
C VAL A 49 21.42 34.01 -10.46
N LEU A 50 22.60 34.48 -10.04
CA LEU A 50 22.75 35.61 -9.13
C LEU A 50 22.22 36.92 -9.71
N SER A 51 22.49 37.20 -11.00
CA SER A 51 21.98 38.40 -11.68
C SER A 51 20.45 38.41 -11.79
N CYS A 52 19.83 37.26 -12.07
CA CYS A 52 18.36 37.13 -12.10
C CYS A 52 17.72 37.31 -10.72
N ALA A 53 18.34 36.75 -9.66
CA ALA A 53 17.88 36.93 -8.29
C ALA A 53 18.06 38.39 -7.81
N ALA A 54 19.15 39.05 -8.21
CA ALA A 54 19.44 40.45 -7.89
C ALA A 54 18.45 41.41 -8.55
N GLY A 55 18.22 41.30 -9.86
CA GLY A 55 17.28 42.17 -10.59
C GLY A 55 15.84 42.05 -10.06
N SER A 56 15.47 40.84 -9.66
CA SER A 56 14.20 40.50 -9.02
C SER A 56 13.98 41.13 -7.64
N LEU A 57 15.06 41.34 -6.90
CA LEU A 57 15.05 42.04 -5.61
C LEU A 57 15.22 43.57 -5.78
N GLY A 58 15.19 44.07 -7.02
CA GLY A 58 15.32 45.50 -7.36
C GLY A 58 16.76 46.00 -7.39
N VAL A 59 17.75 45.11 -7.52
CA VAL A 59 19.17 45.47 -7.62
C VAL A 59 19.54 45.68 -9.10
N ASN A 60 19.78 46.94 -9.49
CA ASN A 60 19.88 47.37 -10.89
C ASN A 60 21.27 47.18 -11.54
N HIS A 61 22.14 46.30 -11.03
CA HIS A 61 23.45 46.04 -11.61
C HIS A 61 23.77 44.55 -11.61
N SER A 62 24.36 44.05 -12.71
CA SER A 62 24.78 42.65 -12.84
C SER A 62 26.01 42.43 -11.95
N PRO A 63 25.95 41.61 -10.88
CA PRO A 63 27.09 41.46 -10.00
C PRO A 63 28.15 40.62 -10.69
N ASP A 64 29.40 41.08 -10.64
CA ASP A 64 30.56 40.19 -10.73
C ASP A 64 30.63 39.41 -9.41
N SER A 65 30.77 38.08 -9.46
CA SER A 65 30.68 37.17 -8.29
C SER A 65 31.57 37.57 -7.11
N SER A 66 32.66 38.31 -7.36
CA SER A 66 33.58 38.83 -6.34
C SER A 66 33.04 40.03 -5.55
N LEU A 67 32.09 40.80 -6.09
CA LEU A 67 31.52 42.01 -5.48
C LEU A 67 30.20 41.75 -4.74
N PHE A 68 29.51 40.64 -5.02
CA PHE A 68 28.24 40.31 -4.37
C PHE A 68 28.39 40.03 -2.86
N ILE A 69 29.59 39.62 -2.42
CA ILE A 69 29.92 39.35 -1.02
C ILE A 69 30.26 40.65 -0.25
N SER A 70 30.49 41.77 -0.92
CA SER A 70 30.86 43.04 -0.26
C SER A 70 29.72 44.07 -0.19
N ASP A 71 28.62 43.89 -0.93
CA ASP A 71 27.46 44.78 -0.86
C ASP A 71 26.63 44.52 0.41
N SER A 72 26.78 45.44 1.37
CA SER A 72 26.21 45.35 2.71
C SER A 72 24.68 45.40 2.72
N SER A 73 24.05 45.97 1.68
CA SER A 73 22.59 46.11 1.60
C SER A 73 21.90 44.81 1.15
N ALA A 74 22.55 44.07 0.23
CA ALA A 74 22.10 42.76 -0.22
C ALA A 74 22.27 41.71 0.89
N ILE A 75 23.41 41.75 1.60
CA ILE A 75 23.67 40.86 2.75
C ILE A 75 22.71 41.11 3.91
N TYR A 76 22.31 42.36 4.17
CA TYR A 76 21.37 42.65 5.26
C TYR A 76 19.96 42.09 4.97
N LYS A 77 19.52 42.12 3.70
CA LYS A 77 18.24 41.50 3.29
C LYS A 77 18.34 39.97 3.20
N LEU A 78 19.49 39.41 2.82
CA LEU A 78 19.72 37.96 2.78
C LEU A 78 19.93 37.34 4.18
N ARG A 79 20.53 38.05 5.14
CA ARG A 79 20.74 37.57 6.52
C ARG A 79 19.45 37.36 7.31
N LEU A 80 18.34 37.99 6.91
CA LEU A 80 17.01 37.75 7.49
C LEU A 80 16.40 36.42 7.00
N VAL A 81 16.96 35.81 5.97
CA VAL A 81 16.64 34.45 5.53
C VAL A 81 17.65 33.52 6.21
N LYS A 82 17.22 32.76 7.22
CA LYS A 82 18.07 31.78 7.92
C LYS A 82 18.39 30.65 6.94
N ILE A 83 19.55 30.72 6.31
CA ILE A 83 19.99 29.76 5.29
C ILE A 83 20.45 28.46 5.98
N ASN A 84 19.61 27.43 5.97
CA ASN A 84 20.03 26.04 6.16
C ASN A 84 20.39 25.46 4.78
N TYR A 85 21.66 25.53 4.38
CA TYR A 85 22.14 24.69 3.29
C TYR A 85 22.40 23.28 3.83
N SER A 86 21.61 22.30 3.38
CA SER A 86 22.05 20.91 3.32
C SER A 86 22.08 20.49 1.85
N THR A 87 23.24 20.64 1.22
CA THR A 87 23.54 20.05 -0.08
C THR A 87 23.83 18.55 0.09
N GLU A 88 22.77 17.75 0.19
CA GLU A 88 22.78 16.34 -0.25
C GLU A 88 21.50 16.10 -1.06
N TYR A 89 21.55 16.45 -2.34
CA TYR A 89 20.58 16.00 -3.32
C TYR A 89 20.94 14.57 -3.73
N SER A 90 20.21 13.55 -3.23
CA SER A 90 19.77 12.37 -4.00
C SER A 90 19.17 11.26 -3.12
N VAL A 91 18.11 10.63 -3.65
CA VAL A 91 17.47 9.35 -3.25
C VAL A 91 16.46 9.35 -2.09
N PHE A 92 16.57 10.17 -1.04
CA PHE A 92 15.70 10.02 0.16
C PHE A 92 14.41 10.87 0.20
N LYS A 93 14.00 11.52 -0.90
CA LYS A 93 12.97 12.58 -0.87
C LYS A 93 11.51 12.13 -0.77
N ASN A 94 11.21 10.84 -0.88
CA ASN A 94 9.87 10.32 -0.60
C ASN A 94 9.87 9.66 0.79
N ILE A 95 9.95 10.48 1.84
CA ILE A 95 9.57 10.04 3.18
C ILE A 95 8.05 9.86 3.13
N GLU A 96 7.62 8.67 2.72
CA GLU A 96 6.21 8.28 2.82
C GLU A 96 5.78 8.36 4.29
N GLU A 97 4.61 8.97 4.52
CA GLU A 97 4.17 9.36 5.86
C GLU A 97 3.73 8.15 6.70
N THR A 98 3.30 7.05 6.04
CA THR A 98 2.83 5.81 6.68
C THR A 98 3.64 4.60 6.29
N GLY A 99 3.79 3.68 7.23
CA GLY A 99 4.16 2.30 6.96
C GLY A 99 4.63 1.63 8.24
N LEU A 100 4.34 0.34 8.39
CA LEU A 100 4.68 -0.38 9.63
C LEU A 100 6.19 -0.52 9.86
N THR A 101 6.99 -0.55 8.79
CA THR A 101 8.45 -0.64 8.83
C THR A 101 9.09 0.65 8.36
N ALA A 102 9.84 1.31 9.23
CA ALA A 102 10.66 2.47 8.87
C ALA A 102 12.09 2.05 8.55
N TYR A 103 12.65 2.57 7.45
CA TYR A 103 13.99 2.22 7.00
C TYR A 103 15.00 3.25 7.52
N TYR A 104 16.12 2.78 8.07
CA TYR A 104 17.20 3.61 8.60
C TYR A 104 18.55 3.10 8.08
N ILE A 105 19.45 4.03 7.78
CA ILE A 105 20.76 3.73 7.22
C ILE A 105 21.80 4.64 7.88
N TRP A 106 22.91 4.08 8.35
CA TRP A 106 24.05 4.85 8.81
C TRP A 106 25.35 4.07 8.68
N GLU A 107 26.47 4.76 8.90
CA GLU A 107 27.82 4.23 8.80
C GLU A 107 28.52 4.41 10.15
N GLU A 108 29.25 3.39 10.59
CA GLU A 108 29.98 3.36 11.86
C GLU A 108 31.49 3.36 11.64
N ASP A 109 32.20 4.03 12.54
CA ASP A 109 33.65 3.89 12.67
C ASP A 109 34.05 2.54 13.29
N GLU A 110 35.35 2.30 13.45
CA GLU A 110 35.89 1.06 14.04
C GLU A 110 35.40 0.78 15.46
N ASN A 111 34.96 1.81 16.19
CA ASN A 111 34.47 1.76 17.57
C ASN A 111 32.95 1.72 17.67
N GLY A 112 32.24 1.67 16.54
CA GLY A 112 30.78 1.69 16.46
C GLY A 112 30.17 3.09 16.61
N ASN A 113 30.97 4.15 16.49
CA ASN A 113 30.49 5.53 16.57
C ASN A 113 29.92 5.99 15.23
N ILE A 114 28.88 6.81 15.32
CA ILE A 114 28.25 7.55 14.25
C ILE A 114 28.67 9.02 14.42
N GLN A 115 29.05 9.66 13.32
CA GLN A 115 29.39 11.08 13.34
C GLN A 115 28.19 11.92 13.80
N TYR A 116 28.41 12.82 14.76
CA TYR A 116 27.38 13.68 15.34
C TYR A 116 27.61 15.16 15.01
N ASP A 117 26.58 15.83 14.52
CA ASP A 117 26.55 17.28 14.35
C ASP A 117 25.53 17.89 15.34
N PRO A 118 25.95 18.73 16.30
CA PRO A 118 25.04 19.39 17.24
C PRO A 118 23.91 20.19 16.57
N ASN A 119 24.17 20.78 15.40
CA ASN A 119 23.21 21.58 14.64
C ASN A 119 22.26 20.71 13.81
N ASN A 120 22.69 19.51 13.44
CA ASN A 120 21.87 18.53 12.74
C ASN A 120 22.11 17.11 13.28
N PRO A 121 21.51 16.76 14.44
CA PRO A 121 21.78 15.52 15.17
C PRO A 121 21.52 14.23 14.39
N LEU A 122 20.68 14.31 13.35
CA LEU A 122 20.26 13.18 12.53
C LEU A 122 20.92 13.19 11.15
N LEU A 123 21.91 14.04 10.89
CA LEU A 123 22.55 14.17 9.57
C LEU A 123 23.10 12.83 9.07
N HIS A 124 23.78 12.09 9.94
CA HIS A 124 24.40 10.80 9.61
C HIS A 124 23.47 9.60 9.83
N ILE A 125 22.24 9.82 10.28
CA ILE A 125 21.19 8.81 10.39
C ILE A 125 20.22 9.05 9.22
N LYS A 126 20.54 8.45 8.07
CA LYS A 126 19.72 8.55 6.88
C LYS A 126 18.41 7.79 7.08
N ARG A 127 17.30 8.45 6.77
CA ARG A 127 15.95 7.95 6.96
C ARG A 127 15.34 7.67 5.60
N GLY A 128 15.00 6.40 5.39
CA GLY A 128 14.45 5.85 4.16
C GLY A 128 12.96 6.13 3.96
N LYS A 129 12.34 5.26 3.16
CA LYS A 129 10.89 5.17 3.03
C LYS A 129 10.27 4.40 4.21
N LYS A 130 8.96 4.52 4.39
CA LYS A 130 8.17 3.63 5.25
C LYS A 130 7.33 2.68 4.42
N GLU A 131 7.31 1.41 4.79
CA GLU A 131 6.57 0.38 4.05
C GLU A 131 5.82 -0.55 5.01
N ASN A 132 4.78 -1.23 4.52
CA ASN A 132 4.07 -2.26 5.31
C ASN A 132 4.77 -3.63 5.31
N TYR A 133 6.01 -3.67 4.80
CA TYR A 133 6.86 -4.84 4.77
C TYR A 133 8.29 -4.44 5.14
N GLY A 134 8.96 -5.33 5.86
CA GLY A 134 10.41 -5.32 5.96
C GLY A 134 11.03 -6.10 4.81
N VAL A 135 12.35 -6.14 4.80
CA VAL A 135 13.08 -6.97 3.85
C VAL A 135 13.74 -8.11 4.58
N LYS A 136 13.72 -9.28 3.95
CA LYS A 136 14.44 -10.46 4.37
C LYS A 136 15.57 -10.71 3.38
N TYR A 137 16.80 -10.77 3.89
CA TYR A 137 17.95 -11.18 3.10
C TYR A 137 18.01 -12.70 3.02
N LEU A 138 18.12 -13.23 1.82
CA LEU A 138 18.20 -14.65 1.53
C LEU A 138 19.66 -15.05 1.30
N ASP A 139 20.42 -15.09 2.39
CA ASP A 139 21.74 -15.71 2.38
C ASP A 139 21.74 -16.99 3.19
N PRO A 140 21.46 -18.12 2.54
CA PRO A 140 21.76 -19.37 3.16
C PRO A 140 23.28 -19.47 3.24
N GLY A 141 23.84 -19.54 4.45
CA GLY A 141 25.28 -19.77 4.67
C GLY A 141 25.84 -21.05 4.01
N ASN A 142 25.02 -21.78 3.25
CA ASN A 142 25.39 -22.84 2.35
C ASN A 142 25.05 -22.47 0.88
N TRP A 143 26.10 -22.37 0.05
CA TRP A 143 26.00 -22.08 -1.39
C TRP A 143 25.03 -22.99 -2.15
N PHE A 144 24.80 -24.23 -1.68
CA PHE A 144 23.92 -25.21 -2.31
C PHE A 144 22.44 -24.77 -2.30
N PHE A 145 22.08 -23.89 -1.36
CA PHE A 145 20.75 -23.30 -1.27
C PHE A 145 20.72 -21.86 -1.76
N LYS A 146 21.83 -21.28 -2.22
CA LYS A 146 21.85 -19.89 -2.67
C LYS A 146 21.09 -19.73 -3.99
N PRO A 147 20.07 -18.86 -4.07
CA PRO A 147 19.32 -18.66 -5.30
C PRO A 147 20.17 -17.96 -6.37
N PHE A 148 20.08 -18.40 -7.62
CA PHE A 148 20.82 -17.81 -8.74
C PHE A 148 19.92 -17.34 -9.90
N THR A 149 18.63 -17.72 -9.90
CA THR A 149 17.65 -17.23 -10.88
C THR A 149 16.21 -17.34 -10.35
N ILE A 150 15.27 -16.66 -11.01
CA ILE A 150 13.83 -16.69 -10.69
C ILE A 150 13.08 -17.16 -11.93
N VAL A 151 12.24 -18.18 -11.76
CA VAL A 151 11.38 -18.72 -12.83
C VAL A 151 9.95 -18.80 -12.33
N MET A 152 9.01 -18.11 -13.00
CA MET A 152 7.59 -18.07 -12.60
C MET A 152 7.41 -17.76 -11.10
N ASP A 153 8.06 -16.69 -10.62
CA ASP A 153 8.10 -16.26 -9.22
C ASP A 153 8.72 -17.23 -8.21
N THR A 154 9.31 -18.34 -8.68
CA THR A 154 10.02 -19.32 -7.83
C THR A 154 11.53 -19.11 -7.89
N LYS A 155 12.17 -18.98 -6.73
CA LYS A 155 13.63 -18.85 -6.60
C LYS A 155 14.32 -20.19 -6.77
N ILE A 156 15.17 -20.31 -7.79
CA ILE A 156 15.88 -21.55 -8.13
C ILE A 156 17.31 -21.50 -7.57
N CYS A 157 17.74 -22.60 -6.97
CA CYS A 157 19.07 -22.79 -6.37
C CYS A 157 19.66 -24.15 -6.75
N PRO A 158 20.97 -24.39 -6.52
CA PRO A 158 21.63 -25.64 -6.92
C PRO A 158 20.93 -26.91 -6.40
N ALA A 159 20.38 -26.88 -5.18
CA ALA A 159 19.63 -27.99 -4.60
C ALA A 159 18.44 -28.44 -5.48
N HIS A 160 17.71 -27.49 -6.07
CA HIS A 160 16.61 -27.81 -6.98
C HIS A 160 17.10 -28.57 -8.21
N ILE A 161 18.19 -28.10 -8.83
CA ILE A 161 18.78 -28.74 -10.00
C ILE A 161 19.27 -30.15 -9.64
N THR A 162 19.96 -30.30 -8.51
CA THR A 162 20.47 -31.60 -8.08
C THR A 162 19.35 -32.62 -7.89
N VAL A 163 18.23 -32.24 -7.25
CA VAL A 163 17.09 -33.14 -7.08
C VAL A 163 16.51 -33.55 -8.44
N ILE A 164 16.36 -32.61 -9.38
CA ILE A 164 15.86 -32.91 -10.73
C ILE A 164 16.80 -33.88 -11.45
N VAL A 165 18.12 -33.61 -11.45
CA VAL A 165 19.12 -34.44 -12.13
C VAL A 165 19.16 -35.84 -11.52
N VAL A 166 19.22 -35.96 -10.19
CA VAL A 166 19.24 -37.26 -9.49
C VAL A 166 17.96 -38.05 -9.79
N THR A 167 16.81 -37.39 -9.83
CA THR A 167 15.52 -38.03 -10.14
C THR A 167 15.49 -38.54 -11.59
N ILE A 168 15.93 -37.73 -12.57
CA ILE A 168 15.98 -38.14 -13.99
C ILE A 168 16.96 -39.29 -14.20
N VAL A 169 18.16 -39.22 -13.62
CA VAL A 169 19.16 -40.28 -13.71
C VAL A 169 18.65 -41.56 -13.04
N GLY A 170 18.05 -41.45 -11.86
CA GLY A 170 17.41 -42.57 -11.16
C GLY A 170 16.33 -43.24 -12.00
N LEU A 171 15.44 -42.46 -12.63
CA LEU A 171 14.43 -42.96 -13.54
C LEU A 171 15.03 -43.66 -14.76
N PHE A 172 16.09 -43.11 -15.36
CA PHE A 172 16.76 -43.73 -16.51
C PHE A 172 17.31 -45.12 -16.18
N PHE A 173 18.03 -45.25 -15.05
CA PHE A 173 18.55 -46.54 -14.59
C PHE A 173 17.42 -47.51 -14.21
N PHE A 174 16.40 -47.02 -13.50
CA PHE A 174 15.24 -47.82 -13.12
C PHE A 174 14.50 -48.37 -14.34
N PHE A 175 14.27 -47.54 -15.36
CA PHE A 175 13.63 -47.97 -16.61
C PHE A 175 14.49 -48.94 -17.41
N ARG A 176 15.82 -48.78 -17.37
CA ARG A 176 16.76 -49.74 -17.99
C ARG A 176 16.68 -51.11 -17.32
N ILE A 177 16.57 -51.16 -15.99
CA ILE A 177 16.37 -52.40 -15.21
C ILE A 177 15.02 -53.03 -15.57
N LEU A 178 13.93 -52.26 -15.54
CA LEU A 178 12.60 -52.75 -15.91
C LEU A 178 12.55 -53.28 -17.35
N LYS A 179 13.25 -52.64 -18.29
CA LYS A 179 13.36 -53.10 -19.68
C LYS A 179 14.09 -54.44 -19.78
N ARG A 180 15.16 -54.66 -19.00
CA ARG A 180 15.86 -55.95 -18.93
C ARG A 180 14.95 -57.06 -18.39
N ILE A 181 14.21 -56.79 -17.31
CA ILE A 181 13.27 -57.76 -16.69
C ILE A 181 12.14 -58.14 -17.66
N SER A 182 11.73 -57.21 -18.52
CA SER A 182 10.60 -57.39 -19.45
C SER A 182 10.93 -58.18 -20.73
N LYS A 183 12.20 -58.44 -21.05
CA LYS A 183 12.62 -58.80 -22.42
C LYS A 183 11.97 -60.08 -22.98
N ASP A 184 11.60 -61.03 -22.11
CA ASP A 184 11.01 -62.33 -22.53
C ASP A 184 9.81 -62.76 -21.67
N ARG A 185 9.01 -61.80 -21.17
CA ARG A 185 7.88 -62.08 -20.27
C ARG A 185 6.51 -61.98 -20.95
N LYS A 186 5.50 -62.65 -20.36
CA LYS A 186 4.09 -62.64 -20.80
C LYS A 186 3.48 -61.24 -20.78
N TRP A 187 2.42 -61.03 -21.56
CA TRP A 187 1.77 -59.73 -21.74
C TRP A 187 1.25 -59.10 -20.43
N SER A 188 0.72 -59.91 -19.49
CA SER A 188 0.30 -59.43 -18.16
C SER A 188 1.45 -58.77 -17.37
N VAL A 189 2.65 -59.35 -17.41
CA VAL A 189 3.85 -58.79 -16.76
C VAL A 189 4.29 -57.50 -17.45
N LYS A 190 4.14 -57.40 -18.78
CA LYS A 190 4.43 -56.16 -19.51
C LYS A 190 3.49 -55.02 -19.10
N ILE A 191 2.21 -55.31 -18.86
CA ILE A 191 1.23 -54.33 -18.34
C ILE A 191 1.59 -53.89 -16.93
N SER A 192 1.91 -54.82 -16.02
CA SER A 192 2.34 -54.49 -14.66
C SER A 192 3.59 -53.60 -14.66
N ILE A 193 4.58 -53.89 -15.52
CA ILE A 193 5.78 -53.06 -15.66
C ILE A 193 5.44 -51.67 -16.21
N TRP A 194 4.50 -51.57 -17.16
CA TRP A 194 4.04 -50.28 -17.66
C TRP A 194 3.37 -49.45 -16.55
N LEU A 195 2.51 -50.05 -15.74
CA LEU A 195 1.91 -49.38 -14.57
C LEU A 195 2.97 -48.90 -13.57
N ILE A 196 4.00 -49.70 -13.31
CA ILE A 196 5.13 -49.31 -12.45
C ILE A 196 5.91 -48.12 -13.05
N ARG A 197 6.08 -48.06 -14.38
CA ARG A 197 6.71 -46.92 -15.05
C ARG A 197 5.87 -45.65 -14.90
N VAL A 198 4.56 -45.74 -15.10
CA VAL A 198 3.66 -44.58 -14.92
C VAL A 198 3.67 -44.13 -13.45
N SER A 199 3.56 -45.06 -12.51
CA SER A 199 3.59 -44.77 -11.07
C SER A 199 4.91 -44.12 -10.64
N SER A 200 6.05 -44.59 -11.13
CA SER A 200 7.36 -43.98 -10.84
C SER A 200 7.53 -42.59 -11.47
N LEU A 201 6.93 -42.31 -12.63
CA LEU A 201 6.88 -40.93 -13.17
C LEU A 201 6.07 -40.01 -12.26
N VAL A 202 4.87 -40.44 -11.84
CA VAL A 202 4.02 -39.65 -10.92
C VAL A 202 4.74 -39.41 -9.58
N PHE A 203 5.37 -40.45 -9.02
CA PHE A 203 6.15 -40.33 -7.80
C PHE A 203 7.34 -39.39 -7.95
N SER A 204 8.00 -39.38 -9.11
CA SER A 204 9.11 -38.45 -9.40
C SER A 204 8.65 -37.00 -9.45
N ILE A 205 7.49 -36.72 -10.05
CA ILE A 205 6.87 -35.38 -10.03
C ILE A 205 6.58 -34.98 -8.58
N PHE A 206 6.04 -35.89 -7.77
CA PHE A 206 5.80 -35.64 -6.34
C PHE A 206 7.10 -35.33 -5.58
N VAL A 207 8.18 -36.09 -5.78
CA VAL A 207 9.48 -35.86 -5.13
C VAL A 207 10.06 -34.50 -5.50
N ILE A 208 9.98 -34.10 -6.78
CA ILE A 208 10.41 -32.78 -7.23
C ILE A 208 9.52 -31.70 -6.59
N GLY A 209 8.20 -31.84 -6.60
CA GLY A 209 7.30 -30.88 -5.96
C GLY A 209 7.57 -30.73 -4.45
N LEU A 210 7.81 -31.83 -3.75
CA LEU A 210 8.13 -31.83 -2.32
C LEU A 210 9.48 -31.16 -2.04
N SER A 211 10.50 -31.34 -2.89
CA SER A 211 11.80 -30.70 -2.68
C SER A 211 11.72 -29.18 -2.81
N PHE A 212 10.97 -28.67 -3.79
CA PHE A 212 10.68 -27.24 -3.93
C PHE A 212 9.99 -26.69 -2.69
N TYR A 213 8.99 -27.39 -2.17
CA TYR A 213 8.30 -27.00 -0.94
C TYR A 213 9.25 -26.95 0.27
N LEU A 214 10.10 -27.97 0.46
CA LEU A 214 11.06 -28.03 1.57
C LEU A 214 12.14 -26.95 1.49
N ILE A 215 12.65 -26.65 0.28
CA ILE A 215 13.63 -25.57 0.08
C ILE A 215 12.99 -24.21 0.36
N ASN A 216 11.75 -23.98 -0.06
CA ASN A 216 11.04 -22.74 0.25
C ASN A 216 10.78 -22.60 1.76
N LEU A 217 10.44 -23.70 2.44
CA LEU A 217 10.35 -23.73 3.91
C LEU A 217 11.68 -23.40 4.59
N TYR A 218 12.80 -23.81 4.02
CA TYR A 218 14.12 -23.46 4.54
C TYR A 218 14.39 -21.95 4.45
N TYR A 219 14.04 -21.30 3.33
CA TYR A 219 14.14 -19.85 3.20
C TYR A 219 13.24 -19.10 4.20
N THR A 220 12.05 -19.61 4.50
CA THR A 220 11.13 -18.93 5.45
C THR A 220 11.56 -19.08 6.91
N LYS A 221 12.13 -20.23 7.32
CA LYS A 221 12.47 -20.51 8.73
C LYS A 221 13.80 -19.94 9.21
N ASN A 222 14.77 -19.70 8.32
CA ASN A 222 16.01 -19.03 8.72
C ASN A 222 15.75 -17.53 8.78
N TYR A 223 15.42 -17.04 9.96
CA TYR A 223 15.27 -15.61 10.22
C TYR A 223 16.33 -15.22 11.25
N VAL A 224 17.26 -14.37 10.85
CA VAL A 224 18.32 -13.88 11.74
C VAL A 224 18.02 -12.41 12.05
N ILE A 225 18.19 -12.02 13.32
CA ILE A 225 17.88 -10.68 13.82
C ILE A 225 18.81 -9.62 13.20
N GLU A 226 20.07 -9.99 12.96
CA GLU A 226 21.10 -9.20 12.28
C GLU A 226 21.86 -10.12 11.29
N THR A 227 22.11 -9.66 10.07
CA THR A 227 22.83 -10.46 9.05
C THR A 227 23.72 -9.57 8.20
N GLU A 228 24.96 -9.99 8.01
CA GLU A 228 25.88 -9.38 7.06
C GLU A 228 25.42 -9.64 5.62
N ILE A 229 25.45 -8.62 4.76
CA ILE A 229 25.05 -8.70 3.35
C ILE A 229 26.31 -8.91 2.50
N GLN A 230 26.65 -10.16 2.20
CA GLN A 230 27.90 -10.53 1.55
C GLN A 230 28.05 -9.97 0.11
N GLU A 231 26.95 -9.72 -0.61
CA GLU A 231 27.01 -9.19 -1.98
C GLU A 231 27.21 -7.67 -2.04
N PHE A 232 27.21 -6.98 -0.90
CA PHE A 232 27.44 -5.53 -0.87
C PHE A 232 28.93 -5.28 -0.63
N ASP A 233 29.64 -4.96 -1.72
CA ASP A 233 31.04 -4.56 -1.65
C ASP A 233 31.24 -3.19 -0.96
N GLU A 234 32.52 -2.87 -0.69
CA GLU A 234 32.96 -1.61 -0.07
C GLU A 234 32.49 -0.34 -0.82
N SER A 235 32.25 -0.45 -2.13
CA SER A 235 31.86 0.65 -3.01
C SER A 235 30.39 1.05 -2.87
N VAL A 236 29.58 0.21 -2.20
CA VAL A 236 28.17 0.51 -1.94
C VAL A 236 28.06 1.65 -0.95
N ARG A 237 27.68 2.82 -1.47
CA ARG A 237 27.34 4.00 -0.67
C ARG A 237 25.97 3.83 -0.03
N SER A 238 25.80 4.42 1.16
CA SER A 238 24.53 4.50 1.90
C SER A 238 23.35 5.02 1.07
N THR A 239 23.59 5.87 0.06
CA THR A 239 22.56 6.41 -0.84
C THR A 239 21.96 5.35 -1.78
N ASN A 240 22.66 4.26 -2.07
CA ASN A 240 22.27 3.28 -3.08
C ASN A 240 21.66 2.00 -2.49
N ILE A 241 21.66 1.85 -1.17
CA ILE A 241 21.21 0.63 -0.48
C ILE A 241 19.76 0.30 -0.80
N LEU A 242 18.86 1.27 -0.66
CA LEU A 242 17.43 1.01 -0.89
C LEU A 242 17.12 0.60 -2.33
N ALA A 243 17.97 0.94 -3.29
CA ALA A 243 17.87 0.45 -4.66
C ALA A 243 18.39 -0.99 -4.78
N LYS A 244 19.54 -1.31 -4.19
CA LYS A 244 20.10 -2.68 -4.20
C LYS A 244 19.20 -3.69 -3.47
N VAL A 245 18.50 -3.26 -2.43
CA VAL A 245 17.58 -4.08 -1.64
C VAL A 245 16.31 -4.48 -2.43
N GLN A 246 16.06 -3.85 -3.59
CA GLN A 246 14.97 -4.25 -4.48
C GLN A 246 15.28 -5.49 -5.33
N ASP A 247 16.51 -6.00 -5.27
CA ASP A 247 16.88 -7.24 -5.97
C ASP A 247 16.10 -8.43 -5.39
N LYS A 248 15.07 -8.86 -6.14
CA LYS A 248 14.20 -9.99 -5.77
C LYS A 248 14.93 -11.33 -5.68
N LEU A 249 16.14 -11.44 -6.22
CA LEU A 249 16.94 -12.66 -6.12
C LEU A 249 17.50 -12.82 -4.70
N LEU A 250 18.05 -11.74 -4.16
CA LEU A 250 18.71 -11.70 -2.85
C LEU A 250 17.75 -11.35 -1.71
N PHE A 251 16.68 -10.61 -2.01
CA PHE A 251 15.79 -10.07 -1.01
C PHE A 251 14.34 -10.51 -1.21
N GLU A 252 13.62 -10.66 -0.10
CA GLU A 252 12.19 -10.95 -0.10
C GLU A 252 11.46 -9.95 0.79
N ASN A 253 10.31 -9.47 0.31
CA ASN A 253 9.43 -8.64 1.12
C ASN A 253 8.74 -9.51 2.15
N ASP A 254 8.87 -9.12 3.42
CA ASP A 254 8.25 -9.81 4.53
C ASP A 254 7.24 -8.86 5.17
N THR A 255 5.96 -9.06 4.83
CA THR A 255 4.85 -8.26 5.34
C THR A 255 4.75 -8.40 6.84
N THR A 256 4.79 -7.28 7.54
CA THR A 256 4.68 -7.25 9.00
C THR A 256 3.29 -6.76 9.41
N SER A 257 2.79 -7.26 10.53
CA SER A 257 1.62 -6.70 11.21
C SER A 257 1.99 -5.82 12.40
N VAL A 258 3.28 -5.71 12.72
CA VAL A 258 3.80 -4.99 13.88
C VAL A 258 4.66 -3.80 13.42
N LEU A 259 4.53 -2.68 14.12
CA LEU A 259 5.33 -1.49 13.90
C LEU A 259 6.80 -1.78 14.29
N GLY A 260 7.74 -1.49 13.41
CA GLY A 260 9.16 -1.74 13.64
C GLY A 260 10.07 -1.00 12.68
N SER A 261 11.36 -1.28 12.76
CA SER A 261 12.41 -0.60 12.03
C SER A 261 13.26 -1.59 11.24
N GLN A 262 13.60 -1.26 10.00
CA GLN A 262 14.59 -1.96 9.19
C GLN A 262 15.85 -1.11 9.13
N ILE A 263 16.94 -1.63 9.67
CA ILE A 263 18.19 -0.92 9.86
C ILE A 263 19.24 -1.51 8.91
N PHE A 264 20.01 -0.63 8.26
CA PHE A 264 21.22 -0.97 7.51
C PHE A 264 22.41 -0.23 8.11
N ARG A 265 23.43 -0.96 8.57
CA ARG A 265 24.61 -0.39 9.24
C ARG A 265 25.85 -0.79 8.47
N LYS A 266 26.74 0.14 8.16
CA LYS A 266 28.07 -0.18 7.66
C LYS A 266 29.05 -0.28 8.82
N LYS A 267 29.68 -1.43 9.03
CA LYS A 267 30.72 -1.66 10.05
C LYS A 267 31.95 -2.23 9.34
N LYS A 268 33.13 -1.60 9.49
CA LYS A 268 34.39 -2.09 8.89
C LYS A 268 34.25 -2.49 7.41
N ASP A 269 33.61 -1.60 6.64
CA ASP A 269 33.29 -1.80 5.23
C ASP A 269 32.26 -2.86 4.84
N GLU A 270 31.69 -3.58 5.80
CA GLU A 270 30.63 -4.57 5.60
C GLU A 270 29.26 -3.99 5.95
N TRP A 271 28.23 -4.36 5.17
CA TRP A 271 26.85 -3.94 5.41
C TRP A 271 26.06 -4.98 6.20
N PHE A 272 25.36 -4.54 7.24
CA PHE A 272 24.52 -5.39 8.09
C PHE A 272 23.05 -4.98 7.97
N LEU A 273 22.18 -5.97 7.80
CA LEU A 273 20.73 -5.84 7.85
C LEU A 273 20.22 -6.25 9.23
N GLN A 274 19.45 -5.39 9.91
CA GLN A 274 18.89 -5.68 11.22
C GLN A 274 17.40 -5.26 11.29
N ARG A 275 16.57 -6.05 11.99
CA ARG A 275 15.23 -5.60 12.41
C ARG A 275 15.22 -5.12 13.85
N ASN A 276 14.45 -4.08 14.11
CA ASN A 276 14.39 -3.47 15.43
C ASN A 276 12.99 -2.90 15.75
N MET A 277 12.85 -2.41 16.97
CA MET A 277 11.65 -1.77 17.50
C MET A 277 11.45 -0.36 16.91
N PRO A 278 10.24 0.24 17.04
CA PRO A 278 9.91 1.51 16.40
C PRO A 278 10.59 2.74 17.00
N VAL A 279 11.04 2.69 18.25
CA VAL A 279 11.85 3.74 18.88
C VAL A 279 13.31 3.31 18.86
N LEU A 280 14.17 4.07 18.18
CA LEU A 280 15.62 3.82 18.16
C LEU A 280 16.31 4.74 19.18
N ILE A 281 17.06 4.15 20.12
CA ILE A 281 17.76 4.88 21.18
C ILE A 281 19.25 4.91 20.87
N PHE A 282 19.79 6.12 20.86
CA PHE A 282 21.21 6.40 20.67
C PHE A 282 21.78 7.06 21.93
N GLN A 283 23.04 6.79 22.24
CA GLN A 283 23.78 7.40 23.33
C GLN A 283 24.86 8.34 22.78
N LEU A 284 24.95 9.54 23.35
CA LEU A 284 25.95 10.55 23.03
C LEU A 284 26.82 10.77 24.27
N ASN A 285 28.10 10.43 24.17
CA ASN A 285 29.06 10.65 25.25
C ASN A 285 29.57 12.10 25.29
N HIS A 286 30.44 12.40 26.26
CA HIS A 286 31.04 13.73 26.40
C HIS A 286 31.94 14.16 25.25
N GLN A 287 32.52 13.19 24.54
CA GLN A 287 33.33 13.40 23.34
C GLN A 287 32.47 13.66 22.08
N ASN A 288 31.14 13.74 22.23
CA ASN A 288 30.16 13.84 21.15
C ASN A 288 30.20 12.65 20.17
N GLU A 289 30.56 11.48 20.66
CA GLU A 289 30.48 10.24 19.89
C GLU A 289 29.09 9.63 20.09
N LEU A 290 28.37 9.43 18.99
CA LEU A 290 27.01 8.89 19.00
C LEU A 290 27.05 7.39 18.74
N LYS A 291 26.44 6.57 19.59
CA LYS A 291 26.32 5.11 19.39
C LYS A 291 24.88 4.67 19.42
N PHE A 292 24.51 3.71 18.57
CA PHE A 292 23.22 3.04 18.71
C PHE A 292 23.24 2.10 19.92
N LYS A 293 22.30 2.28 20.85
CA LYS A 293 22.19 1.52 22.08
C LYS A 293 21.24 0.33 21.91
N GLU A 294 19.96 0.63 21.67
CA GLU A 294 18.90 -0.37 21.61
C GLU A 294 17.64 0.20 20.94
N GLY A 295 16.62 -0.64 20.77
CA GLY A 295 15.29 -0.21 20.37
C GLY A 295 14.22 -0.51 21.41
N SER A 296 13.17 0.30 21.43
CA SER A 296 12.05 0.19 22.36
C SER A 296 10.69 0.30 21.65
N ILE A 297 9.67 -0.34 22.22
CA ILE A 297 8.26 -0.16 21.83
C ILE A 297 7.61 1.07 22.49
N ALA A 298 8.25 1.58 23.53
CA ALA A 298 7.79 2.70 24.34
C ALA A 298 8.68 3.92 24.12
N LEU A 299 8.07 5.10 24.14
CA LEU A 299 8.77 6.38 24.18
C LEU A 299 8.90 6.82 25.64
N THR A 300 10.13 6.94 26.12
CA THR A 300 10.44 7.40 27.48
C THR A 300 11.17 8.74 27.44
N TYR A 301 10.96 9.54 28.48
CA TYR A 301 11.69 10.79 28.72
C TYR A 301 11.98 10.93 30.21
N ARG A 302 13.25 11.08 30.57
CA ARG A 302 13.78 11.16 31.95
C ARG A 302 13.29 10.01 32.84
N ASN A 303 13.29 8.81 32.28
CA ASN A 303 12.78 7.57 32.90
C ASN A 303 11.26 7.51 33.10
N ASP A 304 10.50 8.55 32.75
CA ASP A 304 9.05 8.49 32.70
C ASP A 304 8.59 7.94 31.35
N THR A 305 7.60 7.05 31.38
CA THR A 305 6.98 6.53 30.14
C THR A 305 6.00 7.57 29.61
N LEU A 306 6.35 8.21 28.49
CA LEU A 306 5.46 9.13 27.80
C LEU A 306 4.38 8.37 27.04
N ILE A 307 4.79 7.36 26.27
CA ILE A 307 3.91 6.53 25.46
C ILE A 307 4.35 5.08 25.60
N ARG A 308 3.46 4.22 26.11
CA ARG A 308 3.76 2.80 26.31
C ARG A 308 3.87 2.02 25.01
N ASP A 309 2.94 2.27 24.08
CA ASP A 309 2.87 1.60 22.78
C ASP A 309 2.82 2.65 21.67
N VAL A 310 3.98 2.96 21.10
CA VAL A 310 4.07 4.00 20.09
C VAL A 310 3.30 3.63 18.83
N GLN A 311 2.57 4.61 18.28
CA GLN A 311 1.87 4.45 16.99
C GLN A 311 2.71 4.94 15.81
N ASN A 312 3.92 5.44 16.04
CA ASN A 312 4.81 6.00 15.02
C ASN A 312 6.28 5.70 15.39
N HIS A 313 7.20 6.03 14.50
CA HIS A 313 8.63 5.81 14.69
C HIS A 313 9.34 7.03 15.24
N TYR A 314 10.26 6.79 16.18
CA TYR A 314 10.96 7.83 16.91
C TYR A 314 12.45 7.54 17.01
N ILE A 315 13.24 8.60 17.10
CA ILE A 315 14.66 8.53 17.45
C ILE A 315 14.85 9.28 18.76
N LYS A 316 15.46 8.62 19.76
CA LYS A 316 15.86 9.23 21.03
C LYS A 316 17.39 9.30 21.08
N ILE A 317 17.92 10.46 21.46
CA ILE A 317 19.34 10.64 21.74
C ILE A 317 19.49 10.95 23.24
N GLU A 318 20.11 10.03 23.97
CA GLU A 318 20.46 10.15 25.39
C GLU A 318 21.89 10.69 25.50
N ARG A 319 22.08 11.85 26.12
CA ARG A 319 23.41 12.34 26.47
C ARG A 319 23.80 11.79 27.83
N ILE A 320 24.94 11.11 27.91
CA ILE A 320 25.46 10.52 29.14
C ILE A 320 26.64 11.32 29.71
N ASN A 321 26.86 11.22 31.01
CA ASN A 321 28.06 11.73 31.67
C ASN A 321 29.19 10.67 31.72
N ASP A 322 30.28 10.95 32.46
CA ASP A 322 31.44 10.05 32.58
C ASP A 322 31.11 8.81 33.43
N ASP A 323 30.02 8.88 34.21
CA ASP A 323 29.49 7.82 35.07
C ASP A 323 28.37 7.01 34.37
N ASP A 324 28.22 7.15 33.05
CA ASP A 324 27.16 6.53 32.22
C ASP A 324 25.71 6.93 32.60
N GLU A 325 25.53 8.02 33.35
CA GLU A 325 24.21 8.54 33.71
C GLU A 325 23.65 9.49 32.66
N VAL A 326 22.35 9.37 32.35
CA VAL A 326 21.66 10.21 31.37
C VAL A 326 21.42 11.62 31.94
N ILE A 327 22.09 12.63 31.36
CA ILE A 327 21.99 14.04 31.77
C ILE A 327 21.05 14.87 30.90
N ALA A 328 20.83 14.46 29.65
CA ALA A 328 19.91 15.15 28.73
C ALA A 328 19.36 14.17 27.70
N GLU A 329 18.19 14.49 27.14
CA GLU A 329 17.57 13.69 26.09
C GLU A 329 16.96 14.59 25.03
N ARG A 330 17.05 14.14 23.78
CA ARG A 330 16.39 14.76 22.63
C ARG A 330 15.56 13.72 21.90
N LEU A 331 14.34 14.09 21.54
CA LEU A 331 13.38 13.21 20.88
C LEU A 331 13.10 13.74 19.48
N PHE A 332 13.03 12.85 18.50
CA PHE A 332 12.74 13.20 17.13
C PHE A 332 11.70 12.26 16.54
N ASN A 333 10.79 12.79 15.73
CA ASN A 333 9.94 11.95 14.89
C ASN A 333 10.73 11.42 13.67
N TYR A 334 10.13 10.53 12.89
CA TYR A 334 10.76 10.01 11.68
C TYR A 334 11.16 11.09 10.65
N GLN A 335 10.40 12.18 10.56
CA GLN A 335 10.72 13.32 9.68
C GLN A 335 11.91 14.14 10.20
N GLY A 336 12.37 13.89 11.43
CA GLY A 336 13.51 14.56 12.06
C GLY A 336 13.13 15.87 12.72
N LYS A 337 11.84 16.12 12.90
CA LYS A 337 11.34 17.21 13.72
C LYS A 337 11.59 16.82 15.19
N GLU A 338 12.27 17.70 15.90
CA GLU A 338 12.46 17.57 17.34
C GLU A 338 11.11 17.72 18.06
N ILE A 339 10.86 16.85 19.03
CA ILE A 339 9.62 16.77 19.79
C ILE A 339 9.96 17.16 21.22
N PHE A 340 9.24 18.15 21.75
CA PHE A 340 9.35 18.53 23.14
C PHE A 340 8.32 17.77 23.97
N SER A 341 8.70 17.29 25.16
CA SER A 341 7.80 16.54 26.05
C SER A 341 6.52 17.31 26.41
N THR A 342 6.59 18.65 26.41
CA THR A 342 5.44 19.54 26.59
C THR A 342 4.44 19.46 25.44
N GLU A 343 4.86 19.15 24.21
CA GLU A 343 3.94 19.04 23.06
C GLU A 343 3.08 17.78 23.13
N ILE A 344 3.58 16.73 23.78
CA ILE A 344 2.91 15.42 23.90
C ILE A 344 1.75 15.46 24.91
N SER A 345 1.74 16.43 25.83
CA SER A 345 0.82 16.48 26.98
C SER A 345 -0.31 17.51 26.86
N VAL A 346 -0.41 18.23 25.74
CA VAL A 346 -1.47 19.24 25.54
C VAL A 346 -2.73 18.57 24.99
N GLU A 347 -3.82 18.62 25.77
CA GLU A 347 -5.14 18.20 25.33
C GLU A 347 -5.61 19.05 24.13
N LYS A 348 -5.97 18.41 23.03
CA LYS A 348 -6.37 19.07 21.78
C LYS A 348 -7.89 19.05 21.57
N PRO A 349 -8.42 20.00 20.77
CA PRO A 349 -9.79 19.87 20.27
C PRO A 349 -9.90 18.63 19.39
N GLY A 350 -11.03 17.91 19.50
CA GLY A 350 -11.30 16.74 18.68
C GLY A 350 -11.43 17.10 17.20
N LYS A 351 -10.85 16.26 16.33
CA LYS A 351 -10.89 16.41 14.89
C LYS A 351 -11.95 15.52 14.27
N LYS A 352 -12.66 16.06 13.27
CA LYS A 352 -13.51 15.28 12.36
C LYS A 352 -12.67 14.78 11.19
N ILE A 353 -12.62 13.47 11.01
CA ILE A 353 -11.82 12.81 9.99
C ILE A 353 -12.75 12.05 9.06
N VAL A 354 -12.61 12.27 7.75
CA VAL A 354 -13.34 11.52 6.72
C VAL A 354 -12.38 10.60 5.99
N LEU A 355 -12.74 9.32 5.90
CA LEU A 355 -11.98 8.30 5.19
C LEU A 355 -12.82 7.70 4.06
N PHE A 356 -12.32 7.83 2.83
CA PHE A 356 -12.85 7.13 1.68
C PHE A 356 -12.10 5.82 1.46
N VAL A 357 -12.81 4.70 1.35
CA VAL A 357 -12.25 3.35 1.14
C VAL A 357 -12.80 2.78 -0.16
N ASN A 358 -12.00 2.83 -1.22
CA ASN A 358 -12.46 2.43 -2.54
C ASN A 358 -12.66 0.91 -2.67
N GLY A 359 -13.29 0.52 -3.77
CA GLY A 359 -13.57 -0.87 -4.12
C GLY A 359 -12.60 -1.46 -5.12
N TYR A 360 -13.08 -2.42 -5.91
CA TYR A 360 -12.33 -2.97 -7.02
C TYR A 360 -12.02 -1.90 -8.07
N ARG A 361 -10.73 -1.55 -8.24
CA ARG A 361 -10.22 -0.75 -9.37
C ARG A 361 -10.31 -1.59 -10.64
N SER A 362 -11.23 -1.24 -11.53
CA SER A 362 -11.28 -1.79 -12.89
C SER A 362 -11.37 -0.63 -13.88
N PRO A 363 -10.51 -0.61 -14.92
CA PRO A 363 -10.48 0.47 -15.89
C PRO A 363 -11.73 0.50 -16.80
N PHE A 364 -12.66 -0.44 -16.62
CA PHE A 364 -13.85 -0.64 -17.46
C PHE A 364 -15.18 -0.36 -16.75
N LEU A 365 -15.17 0.02 -15.45
CA LEU A 365 -16.42 0.28 -14.72
C LEU A 365 -17.11 1.58 -15.15
N SER A 366 -16.40 2.44 -15.88
CA SER A 366 -16.79 3.80 -16.19
C SER A 366 -17.11 4.08 -17.65
N SER A 367 -16.93 3.14 -18.57
CA SER A 367 -17.12 3.41 -20.00
C SER A 367 -18.43 2.83 -20.53
N ASP A 368 -19.15 3.65 -21.30
CA ASP A 368 -20.18 3.19 -22.25
C ASP A 368 -19.59 2.19 -23.28
N GLU A 369 -18.26 2.08 -23.35
CA GLU A 369 -17.48 1.08 -24.10
C GLU A 369 -17.29 -0.25 -23.33
N PHE A 370 -18.25 -0.67 -22.50
CA PHE A 370 -18.31 -2.05 -22.01
C PHE A 370 -18.75 -3.01 -23.14
N SER A 371 -18.09 -2.93 -24.31
CA SER A 371 -18.35 -3.85 -25.41
C SER A 371 -17.68 -5.19 -25.11
N ARG A 372 -18.49 -6.25 -25.23
CA ARG A 372 -18.14 -7.66 -25.05
C ARG A 372 -16.86 -8.09 -25.81
N SER A 373 -16.52 -7.40 -26.90
CA SER A 373 -15.35 -7.69 -27.76
C SER A 373 -14.05 -7.05 -27.27
N VAL A 374 -14.05 -5.79 -26.82
CA VAL A 374 -12.84 -5.07 -26.36
C VAL A 374 -12.28 -5.69 -25.08
N MET A 375 -13.17 -6.17 -24.21
CA MET A 375 -12.81 -6.85 -22.96
C MET A 375 -12.10 -8.19 -23.24
N LEU A 376 -12.69 -9.05 -24.07
CA LEU A 376 -12.15 -10.38 -24.37
C LEU A 376 -10.76 -10.27 -25.03
N THR A 377 -10.58 -9.30 -25.94
CA THR A 377 -9.32 -9.07 -26.64
C THR A 377 -8.21 -8.64 -25.69
N ARG A 378 -8.44 -7.64 -24.81
CA ARG A 378 -7.41 -7.18 -23.85
C ARG A 378 -7.06 -8.23 -22.79
N ILE A 379 -7.98 -9.12 -22.42
CA ILE A 379 -7.74 -10.22 -21.47
C ILE A 379 -6.90 -11.33 -22.13
N LEU A 380 -7.23 -11.71 -23.36
CA LEU A 380 -6.46 -12.68 -24.12
C LEU A 380 -5.04 -12.18 -24.39
N GLU A 381 -4.87 -10.87 -24.56
CA GLU A 381 -3.58 -10.22 -24.79
C GLU A 381 -2.74 -10.05 -23.51
N ASN A 382 -3.33 -9.62 -22.38
CA ASN A 382 -2.54 -9.15 -21.23
C ASN A 382 -2.66 -9.97 -19.92
N LYS A 383 -3.68 -10.83 -19.72
CA LYS A 383 -3.89 -11.69 -18.51
C LYS A 383 -3.63 -11.08 -17.12
N THR A 384 -3.51 -9.76 -16.98
CA THR A 384 -2.97 -9.14 -15.77
C THR A 384 -4.05 -8.33 -15.09
N GLU A 385 -4.54 -8.87 -13.99
CA GLU A 385 -5.31 -8.13 -13.00
C GLU A 385 -4.45 -7.01 -12.39
N ILE A 386 -5.07 -5.90 -12.00
CA ILE A 386 -4.38 -4.83 -11.29
C ILE A 386 -3.82 -5.39 -9.97
N PRO A 387 -2.57 -5.04 -9.60
CA PRO A 387 -2.00 -5.50 -8.33
C PRO A 387 -2.85 -5.06 -7.14
N ARG A 388 -2.94 -5.92 -6.13
CA ARG A 388 -3.62 -5.63 -4.85
C ARG A 388 -3.08 -4.35 -4.20
N THR A 389 -3.89 -3.74 -3.34
CA THR A 389 -3.48 -2.60 -2.50
C THR A 389 -2.16 -2.84 -1.74
N ASN A 390 -1.42 -1.76 -1.51
CA ASN A 390 -0.23 -1.75 -0.64
C ASN A 390 -0.58 -1.41 0.83
N ASP A 391 -1.87 -1.29 1.15
CA ASP A 391 -2.40 -0.95 2.46
C ASP A 391 -1.99 0.44 2.99
N LYS A 392 -1.61 1.37 2.10
CA LYS A 392 -1.29 2.77 2.45
C LYS A 392 -2.55 3.64 2.47
N ILE A 393 -2.45 4.73 3.25
CA ILE A 393 -3.47 5.77 3.35
C ILE A 393 -2.88 7.05 2.77
N ASN A 394 -3.63 7.69 1.86
CA ASN A 394 -3.19 8.89 1.15
C ASN A 394 -4.07 10.09 1.54
N SER A 395 -3.54 11.31 1.42
CA SER A 395 -4.29 12.55 1.62
C SER A 395 -5.11 12.98 0.38
N PHE A 396 -5.01 12.23 -0.72
CA PHE A 396 -5.74 12.47 -1.96
C PHE A 396 -6.08 11.16 -2.68
N ASP A 397 -7.07 11.20 -3.56
CA ASP A 397 -7.54 10.05 -4.35
C ASP A 397 -6.57 9.72 -5.50
N ILE A 398 -5.56 8.91 -5.20
CA ILE A 398 -4.51 8.53 -6.16
C ILE A 398 -5.02 7.76 -7.40
N TYR A 399 -6.27 7.30 -7.39
CA TYR A 399 -6.85 6.51 -8.48
C TYR A 399 -8.05 7.15 -9.14
N GLU A 400 -8.40 8.40 -8.76
CA GLU A 400 -9.58 9.10 -9.27
C GLU A 400 -10.84 8.21 -9.18
N TYR A 401 -10.98 7.45 -8.09
CA TYR A 401 -12.08 6.53 -7.89
C TYR A 401 -13.40 7.25 -7.61
N TRP A 402 -13.34 8.37 -6.88
CA TRP A 402 -14.52 9.05 -6.33
C TRP A 402 -14.85 10.34 -7.09
N ASN A 403 -13.86 11.23 -7.24
CA ASN A 403 -14.07 12.59 -7.74
C ASN A 403 -14.67 12.69 -9.15
N PRO A 404 -14.30 11.84 -10.14
CA PRO A 404 -14.85 11.94 -11.50
C PRO A 404 -16.37 11.78 -11.59
N TRP A 405 -17.00 11.22 -10.57
CA TRP A 405 -18.42 10.88 -10.58
C TRP A 405 -19.25 11.94 -9.87
N ASP A 406 -19.49 13.06 -10.54
CA ASP A 406 -20.23 14.21 -9.96
C ASP A 406 -19.61 14.72 -8.65
N ARG A 407 -18.26 14.72 -8.59
CA ARG A 407 -17.49 15.18 -7.42
C ARG A 407 -17.95 14.49 -6.14
N PHE A 408 -18.15 13.17 -6.22
CA PHE A 408 -18.80 12.37 -5.18
C PHE A 408 -18.20 12.58 -3.78
N ASP A 409 -16.88 12.60 -3.70
CA ASP A 409 -16.15 12.83 -2.46
C ASP A 409 -16.31 14.26 -1.96
N GLU A 410 -16.21 15.27 -2.82
CA GLU A 410 -16.45 16.69 -2.47
C GLU A 410 -17.85 16.89 -1.86
N ARG A 411 -18.87 16.17 -2.35
CA ARG A 411 -20.24 16.25 -1.80
C ARG A 411 -20.33 15.71 -0.37
N PHE A 412 -19.61 14.64 -0.05
CA PHE A 412 -19.47 14.15 1.33
C PHE A 412 -18.68 15.13 2.20
N ILE A 413 -17.55 15.65 1.70
CA ILE A 413 -16.73 16.64 2.40
C ILE A 413 -17.56 17.90 2.73
N ALA A 414 -18.37 18.37 1.77
CA ALA A 414 -19.25 19.51 1.96
C ALA A 414 -20.35 19.25 2.99
N LYS A 415 -20.87 18.03 3.12
CA LYS A 415 -21.87 17.69 4.14
C LYS A 415 -21.27 17.51 5.53
N LEU A 416 -20.13 16.82 5.64
CA LEU A 416 -19.53 16.41 6.92
C LEU A 416 -18.58 17.48 7.51
N GLN A 417 -18.12 18.43 6.69
CA GLN A 417 -17.19 19.50 7.07
C GLN A 417 -16.01 18.98 7.91
N PRO A 418 -15.21 18.01 7.38
CA PRO A 418 -14.11 17.42 8.12
C PRO A 418 -12.93 18.38 8.27
N HIS A 419 -12.11 18.12 9.29
CA HIS A 419 -10.80 18.77 9.46
C HIS A 419 -9.75 18.09 8.59
N GLU A 420 -9.85 16.76 8.42
CA GLU A 420 -8.90 15.96 7.65
C GLU A 420 -9.65 14.96 6.75
N VAL A 421 -9.13 14.74 5.55
CA VAL A 421 -9.68 13.80 4.57
C VAL A 421 -8.58 12.85 4.11
N TYR A 422 -8.90 11.56 4.09
CA TYR A 422 -7.98 10.51 3.69
C TYR A 422 -8.64 9.50 2.74
N TYR A 423 -7.80 8.82 1.97
CA TYR A 423 -8.19 7.86 0.95
C TYR A 423 -7.41 6.56 1.13
N ALA A 424 -8.14 5.45 1.29
CA ALA A 424 -7.62 4.10 1.39
C ALA A 424 -7.93 3.30 0.12
N ASP A 425 -6.95 2.50 -0.31
CA ASP A 425 -7.13 1.55 -1.41
C ASP A 425 -7.62 0.19 -0.89
N GLY A 426 -8.92 -0.06 -0.95
CA GLY A 426 -9.55 -1.35 -0.63
C GLY A 426 -9.48 -2.39 -1.75
N HIS A 427 -8.86 -2.08 -2.90
CA HIS A 427 -8.78 -3.00 -4.04
C HIS A 427 -8.05 -4.30 -3.71
N HIS A 428 -8.72 -5.41 -3.99
CA HIS A 428 -8.16 -6.75 -3.93
C HIS A 428 -8.49 -7.55 -5.20
N PRO A 429 -7.74 -8.61 -5.50
CA PRO A 429 -8.02 -9.47 -6.65
C PRO A 429 -9.42 -10.08 -6.60
N ILE A 430 -10.03 -10.36 -7.75
CA ILE A 430 -11.36 -10.97 -7.89
C ILE A 430 -11.46 -12.32 -7.15
N ARG A 431 -10.36 -13.06 -7.00
CA ARG A 431 -10.32 -14.29 -6.18
C ARG A 431 -10.71 -14.07 -4.70
N THR A 432 -10.71 -12.83 -4.22
CA THR A 432 -11.12 -12.48 -2.85
C THR A 432 -12.60 -12.10 -2.74
N SER A 433 -13.27 -11.96 -3.88
CA SER A 433 -14.70 -11.68 -4.02
C SER A 433 -15.51 -12.97 -3.99
N ASN A 434 -16.84 -12.91 -4.05
CA ASN A 434 -17.69 -14.10 -4.21
C ASN A 434 -17.39 -14.87 -5.52
N TYR A 435 -16.74 -14.25 -6.50
CA TYR A 435 -16.24 -14.93 -7.71
C TYR A 435 -15.07 -15.89 -7.43
N GLY A 436 -14.37 -15.71 -6.31
CA GLY A 436 -13.19 -16.50 -5.93
C GLY A 436 -13.46 -17.90 -5.37
N LEU A 437 -14.72 -18.23 -5.09
CA LEU A 437 -15.13 -19.58 -4.73
C LEU A 437 -15.81 -20.22 -5.94
N THR A 438 -15.08 -21.08 -6.64
CA THR A 438 -15.60 -21.81 -7.80
C THR A 438 -16.51 -22.98 -7.40
N ASN A 439 -17.68 -22.67 -6.83
CA ASN A 439 -18.90 -23.40 -7.17
C ASN A 439 -19.46 -22.85 -8.50
N ILE A 440 -18.59 -22.70 -9.50
CA ILE A 440 -18.99 -22.43 -10.87
C ILE A 440 -19.91 -23.58 -11.25
N PRO A 441 -21.14 -23.33 -11.72
CA PRO A 441 -22.01 -24.39 -12.18
C PRO A 441 -21.22 -25.32 -13.11
N SER A 442 -21.31 -26.64 -12.90
CA SER A 442 -20.44 -27.62 -13.59
C SER A 442 -20.46 -27.49 -15.12
N TYR A 443 -21.56 -26.97 -15.69
CA TYR A 443 -21.69 -26.70 -17.12
C TYR A 443 -20.90 -25.46 -17.60
N ILE A 444 -20.56 -24.50 -16.73
CA ILE A 444 -19.65 -23.37 -17.00
C ILE A 444 -18.21 -23.81 -16.78
N SER A 445 -17.95 -24.75 -15.84
CA SER A 445 -16.60 -25.33 -15.62
C SER A 445 -16.10 -26.13 -16.82
N LEU A 446 -17.00 -26.63 -17.68
CA LEU A 446 -16.70 -27.32 -18.94
C LEU A 446 -16.08 -26.40 -20.00
N ILE A 447 -16.20 -25.08 -19.86
CA ILE A 447 -15.44 -24.11 -20.65
C ILE A 447 -14.05 -23.96 -19.98
N ASN A 448 -13.21 -24.98 -20.12
CA ASN A 448 -11.75 -25.06 -19.90
C ASN A 448 -11.10 -24.05 -18.93
N ASN A 449 -10.72 -24.49 -17.72
CA ASN A 449 -9.65 -23.87 -16.91
C ASN A 449 -9.77 -22.34 -16.67
N LEU A 450 -10.99 -21.81 -16.60
CA LEU A 450 -11.22 -20.41 -16.34
C LEU A 450 -11.04 -20.14 -14.84
N GLY A 451 -10.01 -19.36 -14.48
CA GLY A 451 -9.86 -18.81 -13.13
C GLY A 451 -10.93 -17.74 -12.84
N ASP A 452 -10.98 -17.28 -11.58
CA ASP A 452 -12.03 -16.41 -11.01
C ASP A 452 -12.34 -15.16 -11.85
N LEU A 453 -11.34 -14.29 -12.06
CA LEU A 453 -10.83 -14.06 -13.41
C LEU A 453 -11.84 -13.96 -14.55
N SER A 454 -11.77 -15.02 -15.35
CA SER A 454 -12.55 -15.23 -16.55
C SER A 454 -14.03 -15.52 -16.26
N TYR A 455 -14.40 -16.10 -15.11
CA TYR A 455 -15.80 -16.31 -14.77
C TYR A 455 -16.51 -14.98 -14.51
N PHE A 456 -15.87 -14.08 -13.76
CA PHE A 456 -16.36 -12.70 -13.56
C PHE A 456 -16.68 -12.02 -14.89
N TYR A 457 -15.79 -12.14 -15.88
CA TYR A 457 -15.99 -11.55 -17.19
C TYR A 457 -17.01 -12.29 -18.06
N PHE A 458 -17.09 -13.61 -17.95
CA PHE A 458 -18.13 -14.40 -18.61
C PHE A 458 -19.51 -13.99 -18.12
N ALA A 459 -19.70 -13.88 -16.80
CA ALA A 459 -20.95 -13.43 -16.21
C ALA A 459 -21.30 -12.02 -16.67
N ALA A 460 -20.35 -11.07 -16.58
CA ALA A 460 -20.54 -9.69 -17.03
C ALA A 460 -20.95 -9.59 -18.51
N SER A 461 -20.33 -10.40 -19.37
CA SER A 461 -20.58 -10.39 -20.82
C SER A 461 -21.95 -10.95 -21.18
N ASN A 462 -22.47 -11.89 -20.41
CA ASN A 462 -23.70 -12.62 -20.71
C ASN A 462 -24.91 -12.13 -19.90
N TYR A 463 -24.71 -11.32 -18.87
CA TYR A 463 -25.81 -10.80 -18.08
C TYR A 463 -26.78 -9.98 -18.94
N PRO A 464 -28.11 -10.12 -18.78
CA PRO A 464 -29.07 -9.36 -19.56
C PRO A 464 -28.96 -7.87 -19.25
N SER A 465 -29.14 -7.04 -20.29
CA SER A 465 -29.35 -5.61 -20.11
C SER A 465 -30.68 -5.34 -19.40
N VAL A 466 -30.82 -4.13 -18.86
CA VAL A 466 -32.08 -3.67 -18.25
C VAL A 466 -33.22 -3.79 -19.25
N CYS A 467 -34.34 -4.37 -18.82
CA CYS A 467 -35.54 -4.47 -19.64
C CYS A 467 -36.07 -3.07 -20.01
N SER A 468 -36.52 -2.90 -21.26
CA SER A 468 -37.08 -1.63 -21.74
C SER A 468 -38.38 -1.24 -21.03
N ASP A 469 -39.21 -2.22 -20.65
CA ASP A 469 -40.38 -2.03 -19.80
C ASP A 469 -40.09 -2.52 -18.38
N LEU A 470 -39.92 -1.57 -17.45
CA LEU A 470 -39.65 -1.85 -16.03
C LEU A 470 -40.84 -2.49 -15.28
N ASN A 471 -42.01 -2.63 -15.92
CA ASN A 471 -43.14 -3.36 -15.36
C ASN A 471 -43.25 -4.80 -15.91
N LYS A 472 -42.47 -5.15 -16.94
CA LYS A 472 -42.50 -6.47 -17.60
C LYS A 472 -41.09 -6.99 -17.84
N HIS A 473 -40.64 -7.87 -16.96
CA HIS A 473 -39.29 -8.42 -17.02
C HIS A 473 -39.21 -9.74 -17.80
N SER A 474 -38.44 -9.74 -18.89
CA SER A 474 -38.03 -10.96 -19.61
C SER A 474 -36.65 -11.47 -19.20
N CYS A 475 -35.96 -10.74 -18.31
CA CYS A 475 -34.58 -11.00 -17.88
C CYS A 475 -34.39 -12.18 -16.93
N LYS A 476 -35.45 -12.91 -16.57
CA LYS A 476 -35.35 -14.08 -15.69
C LYS A 476 -34.48 -15.19 -16.29
N TYR A 477 -34.46 -15.28 -17.62
CA TYR A 477 -33.70 -16.27 -18.36
C TYR A 477 -32.73 -15.62 -19.34
N VAL A 478 -31.57 -16.25 -19.52
CA VAL A 478 -30.52 -15.84 -20.44
C VAL A 478 -30.11 -17.02 -21.33
N THR A 479 -29.90 -16.77 -22.61
CA THR A 479 -29.38 -17.77 -23.55
C THR A 479 -27.86 -17.68 -23.61
N LEU A 480 -27.18 -18.70 -23.07
CA LEU A 480 -25.74 -18.77 -23.05
C LEU A 480 -25.20 -19.53 -24.28
N PRO A 481 -24.12 -19.04 -24.94
CA PRO A 481 -23.50 -19.72 -26.07
C PRO A 481 -23.08 -21.15 -25.70
N ASN A 482 -23.43 -22.13 -26.54
CA ASN A 482 -23.10 -23.56 -26.38
C ASN A 482 -23.63 -24.25 -25.10
N ILE A 483 -24.40 -23.55 -24.27
CA ILE A 483 -24.98 -24.05 -23.02
C ILE A 483 -26.51 -24.07 -23.08
N GLY A 484 -27.12 -23.10 -23.76
CA GLY A 484 -28.58 -22.96 -23.86
C GLY A 484 -29.18 -22.00 -22.83
N VAL A 485 -30.48 -22.12 -22.57
CA VAL A 485 -31.23 -21.22 -21.69
C VAL A 485 -30.95 -21.56 -20.22
N LYS A 486 -30.58 -20.56 -19.42
CA LYS A 486 -30.32 -20.65 -17.98
C LYS A 486 -31.06 -19.57 -17.23
N ASN A 487 -31.27 -19.74 -15.92
CA ASN A 487 -31.77 -18.64 -15.11
C ASN A 487 -30.65 -17.60 -14.94
N THR A 488 -31.01 -16.32 -15.02
CA THR A 488 -30.03 -15.23 -14.91
C THR A 488 -29.33 -15.19 -13.55
N TRP A 489 -30.01 -15.57 -12.47
CA TRP A 489 -29.41 -15.63 -11.12
C TRP A 489 -28.25 -16.64 -11.04
N GLU A 490 -28.18 -17.64 -11.93
CA GLU A 490 -27.06 -18.59 -12.00
C GLU A 490 -25.74 -17.91 -12.43
N LEU A 491 -25.79 -16.70 -13.00
CA LEU A 491 -24.62 -15.87 -13.31
C LEU A 491 -24.16 -15.00 -12.13
N LEU A 492 -24.97 -14.87 -11.07
CA LEU A 492 -24.65 -14.08 -9.89
C LEU A 492 -23.91 -14.95 -8.85
N PRO A 493 -22.76 -14.50 -8.31
CA PRO A 493 -22.02 -15.25 -7.32
C PRO A 493 -22.68 -15.14 -5.94
N SER A 494 -23.62 -16.04 -5.66
CA SER A 494 -24.42 -16.07 -4.42
C SER A 494 -23.72 -16.73 -3.22
N TYR A 495 -22.56 -17.36 -3.43
CA TYR A 495 -21.81 -18.01 -2.36
C TYR A 495 -20.83 -17.06 -1.68
N ILE A 496 -20.93 -16.97 -0.35
CA ILE A 496 -20.11 -16.08 0.46
C ILE A 496 -18.65 -16.56 0.52
N ASN A 497 -17.72 -15.75 0.03
CA ASN A 497 -16.28 -15.99 0.19
C ASN A 497 -15.74 -15.41 1.51
N TYR A 498 -15.81 -16.20 2.58
CA TYR A 498 -15.28 -15.83 3.90
C TYR A 498 -13.75 -15.67 3.92
N SER A 499 -13.03 -16.50 3.16
CA SER A 499 -11.57 -16.44 3.11
C SER A 499 -11.11 -15.12 2.49
N GLY A 500 -11.65 -14.79 1.32
CA GLY A 500 -11.39 -13.53 0.63
C GLY A 500 -11.87 -12.29 1.39
N PHE A 501 -12.98 -12.39 2.13
CA PHE A 501 -13.41 -11.33 3.04
C PHE A 501 -12.39 -11.10 4.18
N ASN A 502 -11.92 -12.17 4.82
CA ASN A 502 -10.94 -12.07 5.90
C ASN A 502 -9.57 -11.59 5.43
N GLU A 503 -9.15 -11.94 4.21
CA GLU A 503 -7.94 -11.39 3.59
C GLU A 503 -8.03 -9.86 3.48
N ARG A 504 -9.12 -9.36 2.89
CA ARG A 504 -9.41 -7.92 2.77
C ARG A 504 -9.44 -7.23 4.13
N ARG A 505 -10.09 -7.85 5.12
CA ARG A 505 -10.17 -7.34 6.50
C ARG A 505 -8.80 -7.27 7.17
N THR A 506 -7.95 -8.27 6.99
CA THR A 506 -6.59 -8.29 7.55
C THR A 506 -5.72 -7.19 6.94
N SER A 507 -5.84 -6.99 5.62
CA SER A 507 -5.21 -5.86 4.91
C SER A 507 -5.74 -4.51 5.42
N GLY A 508 -7.05 -4.42 5.66
CA GLY A 508 -7.69 -3.27 6.30
C GLY A 508 -7.14 -2.93 7.67
N ALA A 509 -6.80 -3.94 8.49
CA ALA A 509 -6.19 -3.72 9.80
C ALA A 509 -4.80 -3.08 9.71
N ILE A 510 -4.04 -3.38 8.64
CA ILE A 510 -2.78 -2.67 8.34
C ILE A 510 -3.09 -1.22 7.96
N GLY A 511 -4.08 -0.99 7.08
CA GLY A 511 -4.57 0.34 6.73
C GLY A 511 -4.98 1.18 7.94
N GLY A 512 -5.65 0.57 8.94
CA GLY A 512 -6.05 1.25 10.18
C GLY A 512 -4.86 1.69 11.04
N LYS A 513 -3.80 0.89 11.10
CA LYS A 513 -2.53 1.29 11.75
C LYS A 513 -1.82 2.41 11.01
N ASN A 514 -1.94 2.44 9.68
CA ASN A 514 -1.41 3.53 8.87
C ASN A 514 -2.24 4.82 9.06
N LEU A 515 -3.57 4.72 9.15
CA LEU A 515 -4.41 5.87 9.50
C LEU A 515 -4.08 6.40 10.91
N ALA A 516 -3.86 5.53 11.89
CA ALA A 516 -3.41 5.91 13.22
C ALA A 516 -2.08 6.69 13.21
N GLN A 517 -1.13 6.30 12.35
CA GLN A 517 0.12 7.05 12.14
C GLN A 517 -0.14 8.45 11.59
N LEU A 518 -1.08 8.59 10.66
CA LEU A 518 -1.41 9.89 10.07
C LEU A 518 -2.08 10.83 11.06
N MET A 519 -3.00 10.30 11.88
CA MET A 519 -3.63 11.08 12.93
C MET A 519 -2.63 11.50 14.01
N ASN A 520 -1.59 10.68 14.22
CA ASN A 520 -0.48 10.97 15.15
C ASN A 520 0.72 11.70 14.50
N ARG A 521 0.55 12.39 13.35
CA ARG A 521 1.66 13.14 12.70
C ARG A 521 2.26 14.21 13.60
N ASP A 522 1.42 14.87 14.40
CA ASP A 522 1.84 15.92 15.31
C ASP A 522 2.46 15.39 16.61
N ASN A 523 2.67 14.07 16.71
CA ASN A 523 3.26 13.38 17.85
C ASN A 523 2.47 13.50 19.17
N THR A 524 1.15 13.64 19.09
CA THR A 524 0.26 13.83 20.26
C THR A 524 -0.70 12.68 20.51
N GLY A 525 -0.60 11.60 19.74
CA GLY A 525 -1.53 10.47 19.79
C GLY A 525 -2.84 10.75 19.05
N ILE A 526 -3.72 9.75 19.08
CA ILE A 526 -5.13 9.90 18.68
C ILE A 526 -5.87 10.41 19.90
N GLU A 527 -6.65 11.48 19.74
CA GLU A 527 -7.45 12.02 20.83
C GLU A 527 -8.75 11.23 20.95
N PRO A 528 -9.21 10.84 22.16
CA PRO A 528 -10.49 10.18 22.34
C PRO A 528 -11.70 11.00 21.85
N LYS A 529 -11.52 12.31 21.62
CA LYS A 529 -12.52 13.23 21.08
C LYS A 529 -12.55 13.28 19.56
N ASP A 530 -11.56 12.70 18.88
CA ASP A 530 -11.57 12.60 17.43
C ASP A 530 -12.77 11.76 16.98
N THR A 531 -13.32 12.07 15.81
CA THR A 531 -14.48 11.39 15.23
C THR A 531 -14.17 10.95 13.81
N LEU A 532 -14.30 9.66 13.53
CA LEU A 532 -14.06 9.06 12.23
C LEU A 532 -15.38 8.81 11.49
N PHE A 533 -15.44 9.28 10.25
CA PHE A 533 -16.47 8.98 9.26
C PHE A 533 -15.86 8.12 8.16
N ILE A 534 -16.51 7.02 7.79
CA ILE A 534 -16.04 6.12 6.75
C ILE A 534 -17.07 6.03 5.63
N ILE A 535 -16.61 6.28 4.40
CA ILE A 535 -17.35 6.03 3.17
C ILE A 535 -16.64 4.88 2.47
N CYS A 536 -17.28 3.72 2.34
CA CYS A 536 -16.66 2.58 1.68
C CYS A 536 -17.53 2.01 0.57
N HIS A 537 -16.89 1.50 -0.48
CA HIS A 537 -17.59 0.91 -1.63
C HIS A 537 -17.09 -0.51 -1.90
N SER A 538 -17.98 -1.43 -2.29
CA SER A 538 -17.59 -2.76 -2.80
C SER A 538 -16.68 -3.54 -1.84
N MET A 539 -15.53 -4.01 -2.31
CA MET A 539 -14.50 -4.68 -1.53
C MET A 539 -13.98 -3.85 -0.35
N GLY A 540 -14.08 -2.51 -0.46
CA GLY A 540 -13.73 -1.57 0.59
C GLY A 540 -14.52 -1.75 1.88
N PHE A 541 -15.69 -2.40 1.85
CA PHE A 541 -16.42 -2.74 3.07
C PHE A 541 -15.60 -3.67 3.99
N ALA A 542 -15.12 -4.80 3.47
CA ALA A 542 -14.31 -5.74 4.24
C ALA A 542 -13.01 -5.10 4.73
N TYR A 543 -12.40 -4.26 3.89
CA TYR A 543 -11.21 -3.48 4.25
C TYR A 543 -11.49 -2.50 5.40
N ALA A 544 -12.57 -1.72 5.30
CA ALA A 544 -12.99 -0.80 6.34
C ALA A 544 -13.25 -1.50 7.68
N GLN A 545 -13.79 -2.72 7.68
CA GLN A 545 -13.95 -3.52 8.91
C GLN A 545 -12.61 -3.71 9.65
N GLY A 546 -11.52 -3.97 8.92
CA GLY A 546 -10.19 -4.09 9.52
C GLY A 546 -9.67 -2.78 10.10
N ILE A 547 -9.94 -1.66 9.41
CA ILE A 547 -9.61 -0.32 9.91
C ILE A 547 -10.33 -0.06 11.24
N ILE A 548 -11.63 -0.32 11.27
CA ILE A 548 -12.48 -0.17 12.46
C ILE A 548 -11.94 -1.01 13.62
N GLU A 549 -11.60 -2.28 13.37
CA GLU A 549 -11.01 -3.16 14.39
C GLU A 549 -9.70 -2.59 14.99
N SER A 550 -8.89 -1.91 14.18
CA SER A 550 -7.59 -1.36 14.61
C SER A 550 -7.73 -0.05 15.41
N LEU A 551 -8.82 0.67 15.20
CA LEU A 551 -9.11 1.97 15.82
C LEU A 551 -10.15 1.91 16.93
N ARG A 552 -10.85 0.77 17.10
CA ARG A 552 -11.86 0.59 18.15
C ARG A 552 -11.27 0.89 19.54
N GLY A 553 -11.98 1.71 20.30
CA GLY A 553 -11.56 2.16 21.63
C GLY A 553 -10.50 3.27 21.63
N LYS A 554 -10.07 3.76 20.46
CA LYS A 554 -9.12 4.88 20.32
C LYS A 554 -9.76 6.15 19.77
N ILE A 555 -10.86 6.04 19.03
CA ILE A 555 -11.56 7.14 18.36
C ILE A 555 -13.07 6.95 18.47
N ASN A 556 -13.85 8.03 18.38
CA ASN A 556 -15.30 7.96 18.22
C ASN A 556 -15.66 7.65 16.76
N PHE A 557 -16.70 6.86 16.55
CA PHE A 557 -17.19 6.57 15.21
C PHE A 557 -18.45 7.38 14.93
N GLY A 558 -18.36 8.32 13.99
CA GLY A 558 -19.47 9.21 13.64
C GLY A 558 -20.42 8.53 12.65
N GLY A 559 -20.03 8.51 11.37
CA GLY A 559 -20.86 7.96 10.29
C GLY A 559 -20.19 6.84 9.52
N TYR A 560 -20.94 5.78 9.20
CA TYR A 560 -20.48 4.68 8.34
C TYR A 560 -21.41 4.46 7.14
N TYR A 561 -20.96 4.88 5.95
CA TYR A 561 -21.73 4.83 4.71
C TYR A 561 -21.16 3.75 3.79
N ILE A 562 -21.95 2.71 3.56
CA ILE A 562 -21.51 1.47 2.92
C ILE A 562 -22.25 1.30 1.59
N LEU A 563 -21.55 1.47 0.48
CA LEU A 563 -22.13 1.45 -0.86
C LEU A 563 -21.80 0.13 -1.57
N SER A 564 -22.81 -0.55 -2.10
CA SER A 564 -22.72 -1.86 -2.77
C SER A 564 -21.63 -2.80 -2.20
N PRO A 565 -21.66 -3.10 -0.89
CA PRO A 565 -20.63 -3.91 -0.24
C PRO A 565 -20.45 -5.27 -0.92
N GLU A 566 -19.20 -5.70 -1.07
CA GLU A 566 -18.85 -7.06 -1.52
C GLU A 566 -18.82 -8.01 -0.32
N ASN A 567 -19.59 -9.11 -0.42
CA ASN A 567 -19.78 -10.12 0.63
C ASN A 567 -20.35 -9.55 1.94
N PRO A 568 -21.44 -8.76 1.92
CA PRO A 568 -21.93 -8.06 3.12
C PRO A 568 -22.29 -9.03 4.25
N SER A 569 -22.86 -10.19 3.91
CA SER A 569 -23.23 -11.25 4.86
C SER A 569 -22.04 -11.91 5.60
N ALA A 570 -20.80 -11.75 5.10
CA ALA A 570 -19.61 -12.24 5.78
C ALA A 570 -19.21 -11.36 6.97
N GLY A 571 -19.50 -10.05 6.88
CA GLY A 571 -19.21 -9.06 7.91
C GLY A 571 -20.34 -8.89 8.92
N ARG A 572 -20.06 -8.11 9.97
CA ARG A 572 -21.03 -7.62 10.95
C ARG A 572 -20.69 -6.20 11.29
N VAL A 573 -21.70 -5.34 11.37
CA VAL A 573 -21.57 -4.01 11.95
C VAL A 573 -22.30 -3.98 13.28
N ASN A 574 -21.71 -3.33 14.28
CA ASN A 574 -22.36 -3.01 15.54
C ASN A 574 -22.88 -1.57 15.45
N PRO A 575 -24.18 -1.33 15.22
CA PRO A 575 -24.70 0.02 15.03
C PRO A 575 -24.51 0.92 16.27
N LEU A 576 -24.41 0.32 17.46
CA LEU A 576 -24.22 1.04 18.72
C LEU A 576 -22.85 1.71 18.84
N GLU A 577 -21.88 1.32 17.99
CA GLU A 577 -20.59 1.99 17.92
C GLU A 577 -20.66 3.32 17.14
N TRP A 578 -21.72 3.57 16.36
CA TRP A 578 -21.80 4.67 15.40
C TRP A 578 -22.95 5.63 15.70
N ASP A 579 -22.76 6.93 15.44
CA ASP A 579 -23.85 7.92 15.47
C ASP A 579 -24.83 7.71 14.30
N GLU A 580 -24.33 7.24 13.16
CA GLU A 580 -25.14 6.82 12.03
C GLU A 580 -24.44 5.75 11.18
N VAL A 581 -25.23 4.84 10.62
CA VAL A 581 -24.74 3.82 9.70
C VAL A 581 -25.81 3.45 8.68
N TRP A 582 -25.42 3.35 7.42
CA TRP A 582 -26.31 3.04 6.31
C TRP A 582 -25.64 2.13 5.29
N GLN A 583 -26.40 1.14 4.82
CA GLN A 583 -26.06 0.33 3.66
C GLN A 583 -26.88 0.79 2.44
N TYR A 584 -26.20 1.17 1.36
CA TYR A 584 -26.81 1.54 0.08
C TYR A 584 -26.51 0.48 -0.98
N GLY A 585 -27.48 0.15 -1.84
CA GLY A 585 -27.25 -0.77 -2.95
C GLY A 585 -28.51 -1.21 -3.70
N SER A 586 -28.40 -2.26 -4.52
CA SER A 586 -29.56 -2.91 -5.12
C SER A 586 -30.34 -3.74 -4.10
N ASN A 587 -31.66 -3.80 -4.26
CA ASN A 587 -32.51 -4.72 -3.51
C ASN A 587 -32.40 -6.13 -4.11
N GLU A 588 -32.16 -7.14 -3.28
CA GLU A 588 -32.03 -8.55 -3.69
C GLU A 588 -33.33 -9.16 -4.25
N ASN A 589 -34.48 -8.55 -3.98
CA ASN A 589 -35.81 -9.05 -4.38
C ASN A 589 -36.38 -8.35 -5.63
N ILE A 590 -35.56 -7.63 -6.40
CA ILE A 590 -35.96 -7.02 -7.68
C ILE A 590 -35.59 -7.92 -8.86
N ALA A 591 -36.11 -7.59 -10.04
CA ALA A 591 -35.81 -8.32 -11.27
C ALA A 591 -34.30 -8.41 -11.54
N GLU A 592 -33.85 -9.53 -12.10
CA GLU A 592 -32.44 -9.86 -12.22
C GLU A 592 -31.67 -8.79 -13.00
N CYS A 593 -32.20 -8.27 -14.11
CA CYS A 593 -31.53 -7.20 -14.88
C CYS A 593 -31.29 -5.88 -14.13
N LEU A 594 -31.80 -5.72 -12.90
CA LEU A 594 -31.56 -4.55 -12.03
C LEU A 594 -30.62 -4.86 -10.86
N GLN A 595 -30.26 -6.14 -10.65
CA GLN A 595 -29.41 -6.56 -9.54
C GLN A 595 -27.95 -6.20 -9.78
N ASP A 596 -27.20 -6.05 -8.68
CA ASP A 596 -25.76 -5.93 -8.70
C ASP A 596 -25.11 -7.24 -9.15
N GLY A 597 -24.51 -7.19 -10.33
CA GLY A 597 -23.81 -8.31 -10.93
C GLY A 597 -22.39 -8.48 -10.44
N ILE A 598 -21.76 -7.43 -9.91
CA ILE A 598 -20.37 -7.49 -9.41
C ILE A 598 -20.36 -7.99 -7.97
N ALA A 599 -21.26 -7.46 -7.16
CA ALA A 599 -21.42 -7.76 -5.75
C ALA A 599 -22.90 -7.99 -5.44
N PRO A 600 -23.45 -9.19 -5.68
CA PRO A 600 -24.84 -9.47 -5.36
C PRO A 600 -25.15 -9.09 -3.92
N GLN A 601 -26.10 -8.15 -3.77
CA GLN A 601 -26.35 -7.49 -2.50
C GLN A 601 -27.10 -8.43 -1.52
N SER A 602 -26.76 -8.30 -0.24
CA SER A 602 -27.50 -8.88 0.87
C SER A 602 -27.36 -7.98 2.10
N GLY A 603 -28.20 -8.14 3.11
CA GLY A 603 -28.09 -7.35 4.34
C GLY A 603 -26.79 -7.62 5.08
N ILE A 604 -26.09 -6.56 5.49
CA ILE A 604 -24.99 -6.66 6.45
C ILE A 604 -25.59 -7.06 7.81
N LYS A 605 -24.99 -8.04 8.48
CA LYS A 605 -25.43 -8.46 9.81
C LYS A 605 -25.37 -7.29 10.79
N GLY A 606 -26.48 -7.00 11.46
CA GLY A 606 -26.63 -5.86 12.37
C GLY A 606 -27.18 -4.59 11.72
N LEU A 607 -27.36 -4.56 10.40
CA LEU A 607 -27.93 -3.42 9.66
C LEU A 607 -29.23 -3.77 8.95
N GLU A 608 -30.00 -4.73 9.45
CA GLU A 608 -31.20 -5.24 8.78
C GLU A 608 -32.25 -4.14 8.51
N GLN A 609 -32.31 -3.11 9.37
CA GLN A 609 -33.22 -1.97 9.24
C GLN A 609 -32.58 -0.73 8.59
N ASN A 610 -31.25 -0.68 8.46
CA ASN A 610 -30.50 0.48 7.98
C ASN A 610 -30.06 0.28 6.52
N ARG A 611 -31.02 -0.04 5.65
CA ARG A 611 -30.77 -0.36 4.23
C ARG A 611 -31.59 0.54 3.33
N VAL A 612 -30.94 1.14 2.35
CA VAL A 612 -31.57 2.03 1.38
C VAL A 612 -31.24 1.56 -0.02
N PHE A 613 -32.27 1.46 -0.84
CA PHE A 613 -32.14 0.92 -2.19
C PHE A 613 -32.24 2.02 -3.25
N PHE A 614 -31.69 1.75 -4.42
CA PHE A 614 -31.81 2.65 -5.57
C PHE A 614 -33.27 3.08 -5.80
N PRO A 615 -33.54 4.38 -6.01
CA PRO A 615 -34.86 4.83 -6.40
C PRO A 615 -35.17 4.39 -7.84
N LYS A 616 -36.46 4.22 -8.15
CA LYS A 616 -36.93 3.81 -9.50
C LYS A 616 -36.44 4.72 -10.62
N SER A 617 -36.15 5.99 -10.34
CA SER A 617 -35.63 6.95 -11.32
C SER A 617 -34.23 6.55 -11.85
N ILE A 618 -33.47 5.74 -11.10
CA ILE A 618 -32.12 5.28 -11.48
C ILE A 618 -32.15 3.90 -12.16
N TYR A 619 -33.26 3.16 -12.11
CA TYR A 619 -33.38 1.80 -12.67
C TYR A 619 -32.88 1.65 -14.12
N PRO A 620 -33.09 2.61 -15.04
CA PRO A 620 -32.55 2.52 -16.41
C PRO A 620 -31.02 2.43 -16.49
N LYS A 621 -30.30 2.86 -15.45
CA LYS A 621 -28.82 2.85 -15.36
C LYS A 621 -28.27 1.65 -14.58
N LEU A 622 -29.14 0.78 -14.07
CA LEU A 622 -28.78 -0.40 -13.28
C LEU A 622 -28.35 -1.58 -14.18
N GLY A 623 -28.14 -2.73 -13.56
CA GLY A 623 -27.69 -3.97 -14.20
C GLY A 623 -26.31 -4.38 -13.71
N TYR A 624 -25.67 -5.32 -14.42
CA TYR A 624 -24.50 -6.02 -13.91
C TYR A 624 -23.43 -5.10 -13.32
N THR A 625 -22.98 -4.10 -14.08
CA THR A 625 -22.00 -3.10 -13.62
C THR A 625 -22.67 -1.86 -13.05
N GLY A 626 -23.78 -1.41 -13.66
CA GLY A 626 -24.48 -0.18 -13.29
C GLY A 626 -24.97 -0.15 -11.85
N SER A 627 -25.48 -1.27 -11.34
CA SER A 627 -25.92 -1.40 -9.95
C SER A 627 -24.78 -1.40 -8.92
N HIS A 628 -23.54 -1.56 -9.39
CA HIS A 628 -22.33 -1.50 -8.59
C HIS A 628 -21.55 -0.20 -8.80
N PHE A 629 -21.93 0.62 -9.77
CA PHE A 629 -21.11 1.74 -10.18
C PHE A 629 -21.31 2.92 -9.24
N ILE A 630 -20.22 3.43 -8.66
CA ILE A 630 -20.27 4.50 -7.66
C ILE A 630 -20.98 5.77 -8.19
N GLY A 631 -20.82 6.09 -9.47
CA GLY A 631 -21.47 7.26 -10.08
C GLY A 631 -22.99 7.19 -10.16
N ASN A 632 -23.58 6.01 -9.94
CA ASN A 632 -25.03 5.86 -9.84
C ASN A 632 -25.57 6.11 -8.41
N PHE A 633 -24.72 6.38 -7.42
CA PHE A 633 -25.13 6.65 -6.03
C PHE A 633 -25.31 8.13 -5.70
N THR A 634 -25.16 9.05 -6.66
CA THR A 634 -25.25 10.50 -6.42
C THR A 634 -26.60 10.96 -5.85
N TRP A 635 -27.65 10.17 -6.03
CA TRP A 635 -28.99 10.43 -5.47
C TRP A 635 -29.03 10.44 -3.93
N ILE A 636 -28.08 9.79 -3.23
CA ILE A 636 -28.09 9.73 -1.75
C ILE A 636 -27.95 11.13 -1.12
N PHE A 637 -27.33 12.06 -1.84
CA PHE A 637 -27.12 13.42 -1.36
C PHE A 637 -28.37 14.30 -1.50
N ASP A 638 -29.34 13.85 -2.31
CA ASP A 638 -30.60 14.54 -2.61
C ASP A 638 -31.72 14.06 -1.68
N LEU A 639 -31.43 13.13 -0.75
CA LEU A 639 -32.37 12.69 0.27
C LEU A 639 -32.68 13.83 1.24
N ASP A 640 -33.95 13.90 1.65
CA ASP A 640 -34.43 14.80 2.70
C ASP A 640 -34.03 14.30 4.09
N ASN A 641 -33.94 15.21 5.07
CA ASN A 641 -33.50 14.87 6.44
C ASN A 641 -34.42 13.90 7.21
N LYS A 642 -35.62 13.61 6.69
CA LYS A 642 -36.57 12.63 7.24
C LYS A 642 -36.50 11.27 6.54
N GLN A 643 -35.75 11.16 5.44
CA GLN A 643 -35.64 9.93 4.68
C GLN A 643 -34.52 9.05 5.25
N ASP A 644 -34.77 7.74 5.24
CA ASP A 644 -33.74 6.75 5.55
C ASP A 644 -32.56 6.90 4.58
N GLY A 645 -31.34 6.78 5.10
CA GLY A 645 -30.11 7.00 4.32
C GLY A 645 -29.70 8.45 4.16
N TYR A 646 -30.41 9.41 4.76
CA TYR A 646 -29.94 10.79 4.78
C TYR A 646 -28.58 10.91 5.48
N ILE A 647 -27.64 11.57 4.81
CA ILE A 647 -26.32 11.91 5.36
C ILE A 647 -26.49 13.16 6.22
N LYS A 648 -26.35 13.01 7.54
CA LYS A 648 -26.50 14.14 8.48
C LYS A 648 -25.32 15.12 8.34
N PRO A 649 -25.58 16.44 8.36
CA PRO A 649 -24.52 17.43 8.54
C PRO A 649 -23.95 17.35 9.97
N HIS A 650 -22.64 17.54 10.11
CA HIS A 650 -21.91 17.53 11.39
C HIS A 650 -20.97 18.71 11.53
#